data_AF-A0A971IZE9-F1
#
_entry.id   AF-A0A971IZE9-F1
#
_cell.length_a   1.000
_cell.length_b   1.000
_cell.length_c   1.000
_cell.angle_alpha   90.00
_cell.angle_beta   90.00
_cell.angle_gamma   90.00
#
_symmetry.space_group_name_H-M   'P 1'
#
loop_
_entity.id
_entity.type
_entity.pdbx_description
1 polymer ?
#
loop_
_entity_poly.entity_id
_entity_poly.type
_entity_poly.pdbx_seq_one_letter_code
_entity_poly.pdbx_strand_id
1 'polypeptide(L)'
;MRAIQRGLGLGAMLLALLLATASCAAQTGEPTSGFVVPYNSYLFDFWRKAVPSPQAYVPERFITGAHLGVGDFKDPGDICVAPDKTIYIADSGNNRIIHIDNDFTALKIIKEFDNNGKTDTFKTPRGICVASDGHLYVADTGNSRIVHLDADGRLVRIIGPPTADVEGILPQGFVYNPIKIGVDQHNRLYVVSQNTFDGLLQFNAAGEFRGFVGAPRVTPKLWDMIWYRIATKSQRERMTLFLPTEYSNIDLDEGGFVYATVMDNTHEDDASPKDDKIRRLNAKGEDLLVRAGFHGIIGDVEYASINSAAANRGQSVFVDVVVHGHGVYSVLDNIRSRVYTYDDTGNLLHVFGYRGTMKGQTVKPVALEVLDRNILILDAQRLGIAVYRPTDYGLLIWAALDYYSRGDYVQTEAIWRQVLALNSNCDVAYTGIGRALLRRNQYAEAMASFKLGNNRREYSEAFELYRREVIYDNLSLFVAILVAIIVIVYIAVRLVKRAKAIAFARSQVASAGGRPESGPVTRFISKTLGELKYAGYVIFHPLEGFWELKYLNKGSVVSASIILAAFCMTYVFSRLFTGFVFNTIDLSQFNVVFEVVSILLPFGLWCGANWALTTLMEGKGTIRDVYIATAYSLVPMILVLIPLTIVSNFITAEEGFLFYGLPLLLGLAWSGILVVLGAVMTTHEYDLRKTVLTCILTVAGMVFTMFLALLFVDLVEEVAAFVNELITEFSYRT
;
A
#
# COMPACT_ATOMS: atom_id res chain seq x y z
N MET A 1 -27.47 -39.12 68.65
CA MET A 1 -27.89 -37.72 68.39
C MET A 1 -26.90 -36.62 68.79
N ARG A 2 -25.92 -36.83 69.68
CA ARG A 2 -24.88 -35.81 70.02
C ARG A 2 -23.70 -35.68 69.04
N ALA A 3 -23.58 -36.56 68.04
CA ALA A 3 -22.52 -36.50 67.02
C ALA A 3 -22.89 -35.67 65.78
N ILE A 4 -24.19 -35.46 65.51
CA ILE A 4 -24.65 -34.75 64.31
C ILE A 4 -24.72 -33.23 64.54
N GLN A 5 -24.91 -32.77 65.78
CA GLN A 5 -24.89 -31.34 66.11
C GLN A 5 -23.48 -30.70 66.15
N ARG A 6 -22.41 -31.51 66.25
CA ARG A 6 -21.03 -30.98 66.23
C ARG A 6 -20.46 -30.80 64.80
N GLY A 7 -21.04 -31.47 63.80
CA GLY A 7 -20.63 -31.32 62.39
C GLY A 7 -21.18 -30.05 61.72
N LEU A 8 -22.38 -29.60 62.11
CA LEU A 8 -22.99 -28.38 61.57
C LEU A 8 -22.35 -27.08 62.11
N GLY A 9 -21.77 -27.11 63.31
CA GLY A 9 -21.08 -25.95 63.89
C GLY A 9 -19.75 -25.62 63.20
N LEU A 10 -18.96 -26.65 62.83
CA LEU A 10 -17.68 -26.43 62.14
C LEU A 10 -17.87 -25.99 60.68
N GLY A 11 -18.89 -26.50 59.99
CA GLY A 11 -19.20 -26.08 58.61
C GLY A 11 -19.63 -24.62 58.50
N ALA A 12 -20.48 -24.16 59.43
CA ALA A 12 -20.91 -22.76 59.47
C ALA A 12 -19.79 -21.80 59.88
N MET A 13 -18.88 -22.23 60.76
CA MET A 13 -17.75 -21.41 61.20
C MET A 13 -16.64 -21.33 60.14
N LEU A 14 -16.40 -22.38 59.35
CA LEU A 14 -15.50 -22.34 58.19
C LEU A 14 -16.06 -21.50 57.04
N LEU A 15 -17.39 -21.54 56.80
CA LEU A 15 -18.02 -20.70 55.78
C LEU A 15 -18.03 -19.22 56.19
N ALA A 16 -18.21 -18.92 57.48
CA ALA A 16 -18.09 -17.56 58.02
C ALA A 16 -16.64 -17.05 58.00
N LEU A 17 -15.63 -17.90 58.22
CA LEU A 17 -14.22 -17.50 58.11
C LEU A 17 -13.81 -17.24 56.65
N LEU A 18 -14.32 -18.04 55.69
CA LEU A 18 -14.10 -17.84 54.26
C LEU A 18 -14.82 -16.60 53.71
N LEU A 19 -16.00 -16.25 54.26
CA LEU A 19 -16.72 -15.02 53.92
C LEU A 19 -16.15 -13.77 54.62
N ALA A 20 -15.51 -13.91 55.79
CA ALA A 20 -14.85 -12.81 56.48
C ALA A 20 -13.48 -12.44 55.85
N THR A 21 -12.80 -13.39 55.19
CA THR A 21 -11.60 -13.08 54.39
C THR A 21 -11.89 -12.49 53.01
N ALA A 22 -13.16 -12.45 52.58
CA ALA A 22 -13.57 -11.86 51.31
C ALA A 22 -13.97 -10.38 51.40
N SER A 23 -14.12 -9.82 52.61
CA SER A 23 -14.64 -8.45 52.83
C SER A 23 -13.64 -7.50 53.51
N CYS A 24 -12.35 -7.86 53.54
CA CYS A 24 -11.25 -6.98 53.95
C CYS A 24 -10.13 -7.02 52.90
N ALA A 25 -10.45 -6.62 51.68
CA ALA A 25 -9.49 -6.16 50.68
C ALA A 25 -9.98 -4.83 50.13
N ALA A 26 -10.09 -3.83 51.00
CA ALA A 26 -10.11 -2.45 50.59
C ALA A 26 -8.67 -2.03 50.27
N GLN A 27 -8.46 -1.57 49.04
CA GLN A 27 -7.37 -0.69 48.59
C GLN A 27 -5.94 -1.12 48.97
N THR A 28 -5.39 -2.01 48.16
CA THR A 28 -3.95 -1.98 47.85
C THR A 28 -3.82 -2.18 46.35
N GLY A 29 -3.18 -1.24 45.66
CA GLY A 29 -3.04 -1.24 44.20
C GLY A 29 -2.56 -2.58 43.68
N GLU A 30 -3.15 -3.03 42.57
CA GLU A 30 -2.67 -4.21 41.88
C GLU A 30 -1.20 -4.00 41.47
N PRO A 31 -0.30 -4.95 41.77
CA PRO A 31 1.08 -4.88 41.33
C PRO A 31 1.12 -4.96 39.80
N THR A 32 1.71 -3.93 39.19
CA THR A 32 1.86 -3.74 37.74
C THR A 32 2.97 -4.62 37.14
N SER A 33 2.97 -5.92 37.41
CA SER A 33 3.90 -6.87 36.77
C SER A 33 3.17 -8.17 36.44
N GLY A 34 2.55 -8.23 35.26
CA GLY A 34 1.91 -9.45 34.76
C GLY A 34 0.82 -9.26 33.71
N PHE A 35 0.42 -8.02 33.38
CA PHE A 35 -0.58 -7.81 32.34
C PHE A 35 0.00 -8.09 30.94
N VAL A 36 -0.44 -9.18 30.33
CA VAL A 36 -0.17 -9.50 28.92
C VAL A 36 -1.27 -8.86 28.07
N VAL A 37 -0.87 -8.03 27.10
CA VAL A 37 -1.80 -7.43 26.14
C VAL A 37 -2.49 -8.54 25.34
N PRO A 38 -3.84 -8.56 25.24
CA PRO A 38 -4.58 -9.68 24.66
C PRO A 38 -4.57 -9.70 23.12
N TYR A 39 -3.61 -9.03 22.49
CA TYR A 39 -3.46 -8.96 21.03
C TYR A 39 -1.98 -8.74 20.66
N ASN A 40 -1.65 -9.10 19.43
CA ASN A 40 -0.31 -8.93 18.86
C ASN A 40 -0.21 -7.60 18.10
N SER A 41 0.96 -6.99 18.15
CA SER A 41 1.34 -5.88 17.28
C SER A 41 2.18 -6.40 16.11
N TYR A 42 2.17 -5.66 15.01
CA TYR A 42 2.85 -6.01 13.78
C TYR A 42 3.19 -4.74 13.00
N LEU A 43 4.12 -4.91 12.05
CA LEU A 43 4.38 -3.99 10.95
C LEU A 43 4.16 -4.75 9.64
N PHE A 44 4.23 -4.05 8.51
CA PHE A 44 4.22 -4.67 7.20
C PHE A 44 5.61 -4.64 6.61
N ASP A 45 6.06 -5.79 6.09
CA ASP A 45 7.25 -5.83 5.27
C ASP A 45 6.99 -5.24 3.87
N PHE A 46 8.05 -5.03 3.11
CA PHE A 46 7.98 -4.55 1.72
C PHE A 46 6.99 -5.35 0.83
N TRP A 47 6.79 -6.64 1.09
CA TRP A 47 5.91 -7.52 0.32
C TRP A 47 4.47 -7.59 0.84
N ARG A 48 4.07 -6.64 1.69
CA ARG A 48 2.71 -6.47 2.23
C ARG A 48 2.32 -7.49 3.30
N LYS A 49 3.26 -8.29 3.80
CA LYS A 49 2.98 -9.29 4.82
C LYS A 49 3.08 -8.71 6.22
N ALA A 50 2.13 -9.05 7.09
CA ALA A 50 2.21 -8.68 8.50
C ALA A 50 3.34 -9.45 9.21
N VAL A 51 4.28 -8.72 9.81
CA VAL A 51 5.41 -9.25 10.56
C VAL A 51 5.32 -8.82 12.03
N PRO A 52 5.49 -9.73 13.01
CA PRO A 52 5.37 -9.39 14.42
C PRO A 52 6.27 -8.23 14.85
N SER A 53 5.72 -7.34 15.67
CA SER A 53 6.41 -6.18 16.26
C SER A 53 6.13 -6.11 17.76
N PRO A 54 7.07 -5.60 18.58
CA PRO A 54 6.79 -5.23 19.96
C PRO A 54 5.65 -4.19 20.04
N GLN A 55 4.95 -4.19 21.16
CA GLN A 55 3.88 -3.22 21.44
C GLN A 55 4.50 -1.83 21.67
N ALA A 56 4.16 -0.85 20.83
CA ALA A 56 4.55 0.55 21.04
C ALA A 56 3.73 1.21 22.15
N TYR A 57 2.50 0.75 22.36
CA TYR A 57 1.56 1.26 23.35
C TYR A 57 0.91 0.10 24.11
N VAL A 58 0.67 0.31 25.40
CA VAL A 58 0.00 -0.66 26.28
C VAL A 58 -1.15 0.00 27.02
N PRO A 59 -2.26 -0.71 27.24
CA PRO A 59 -3.41 -0.16 27.94
C PRO A 59 -3.06 0.06 29.41
N GLU A 60 -3.33 1.26 29.90
CA GLU A 60 -3.12 1.62 31.30
C GLU A 60 -4.41 1.43 32.10
N ARG A 61 -5.46 2.15 31.71
CA ARG A 61 -6.76 2.19 32.40
C ARG A 61 -7.91 2.48 31.44
N PHE A 62 -9.13 2.19 31.89
CA PHE A 62 -10.37 2.48 31.16
C PHE A 62 -11.28 3.30 32.07
N ILE A 63 -11.69 4.48 31.63
CA ILE A 63 -12.33 5.50 32.47
C ILE A 63 -13.76 5.72 31.97
N THR A 64 -14.73 5.44 32.82
CA THR A 64 -16.15 5.67 32.51
C THR A 64 -16.66 6.93 33.20
N GLY A 65 -17.84 7.42 32.80
CA GLY A 65 -18.47 8.55 33.47
C GLY A 65 -18.72 8.35 34.98
N ALA A 66 -18.90 7.11 35.44
CA ALA A 66 -18.96 6.79 36.87
C ALA A 66 -17.63 7.07 37.60
N HIS A 67 -16.47 6.77 36.98
CA HIS A 67 -15.15 7.07 37.55
C HIS A 67 -14.93 8.58 37.69
N LEU A 68 -15.46 9.37 36.75
CA LEU A 68 -15.37 10.83 36.75
C LEU A 68 -16.38 11.50 37.72
N GLY A 69 -17.31 10.75 38.30
CA GLY A 69 -18.39 11.30 39.13
C GLY A 69 -19.46 12.08 38.35
N VAL A 70 -19.54 11.89 37.02
CA VAL A 70 -20.45 12.65 36.13
C VAL A 70 -21.67 11.82 35.68
N GLY A 71 -21.80 10.58 36.16
CA GLY A 71 -22.78 9.60 35.68
C GLY A 71 -22.40 9.01 34.31
N ASP A 72 -23.04 7.90 33.93
CA ASP A 72 -22.68 7.16 32.71
C ASP A 72 -22.80 8.01 31.44
N PHE A 73 -21.85 7.82 30.53
CA PHE A 73 -21.93 8.39 29.20
C PHE A 73 -23.07 7.75 28.42
N LYS A 74 -23.57 8.47 27.41
CA LYS A 74 -24.59 7.97 26.50
C LYS A 74 -24.25 8.43 25.08
N ASP A 75 -23.95 7.48 24.21
CA ASP A 75 -23.52 7.74 22.83
C ASP A 75 -22.49 8.88 22.73
N PRO A 76 -21.36 8.83 23.48
CA PRO A 76 -20.39 9.90 23.44
C PRO A 76 -19.81 10.02 22.02
N GLY A 77 -19.67 11.25 21.52
CA GLY A 77 -19.40 11.54 20.12
C GLY A 77 -17.94 11.89 19.82
N ASP A 78 -17.29 12.64 20.72
CA ASP A 78 -15.95 13.18 20.48
C ASP A 78 -15.24 13.54 21.80
N ILE A 79 -13.91 13.60 21.75
CA ILE A 79 -13.01 14.00 22.84
C ILE A 79 -11.97 14.98 22.27
N CYS A 80 -11.60 15.99 23.04
CA CYS A 80 -10.58 16.96 22.64
C CYS A 80 -9.70 17.33 23.83
N VAL A 81 -8.37 17.37 23.62
CA VAL A 81 -7.41 17.86 24.62
C VAL A 81 -7.10 19.32 24.32
N ALA A 82 -7.32 20.19 25.31
CA ALA A 82 -7.02 21.60 25.23
C ALA A 82 -5.51 21.89 25.40
N PRO A 83 -5.01 23.07 24.96
CA PRO A 83 -3.60 23.45 25.12
C PRO A 83 -3.10 23.46 26.59
N ASP A 84 -4.00 23.70 27.55
CA ASP A 84 -3.72 23.65 28.98
C ASP A 84 -3.73 22.22 29.56
N LYS A 85 -3.88 21.21 28.69
CA LYS A 85 -3.98 19.78 28.97
C LYS A 85 -5.27 19.35 29.66
N THR A 86 -6.26 20.22 29.80
CA THR A 86 -7.61 19.81 30.19
C THR A 86 -8.30 19.09 29.04
N ILE A 87 -9.32 18.29 29.33
CA ILE A 87 -9.98 17.43 28.36
C ILE A 87 -11.47 17.77 28.31
N TYR A 88 -12.00 17.90 27.10
CA TYR A 88 -13.42 18.08 26.83
C TYR A 88 -13.98 16.82 26.19
N ILE A 89 -15.19 16.42 26.58
CA ILE A 89 -15.87 15.24 26.07
C ILE A 89 -17.29 15.65 25.65
N ALA A 90 -17.66 15.33 24.42
CA ALA A 90 -19.02 15.48 23.92
C ALA A 90 -19.84 14.24 24.28
N ASP A 91 -20.62 14.31 25.35
CA ASP A 91 -21.52 13.23 25.78
C ASP A 91 -22.88 13.40 25.07
N SER A 92 -22.88 13.06 23.77
CA SER A 92 -23.90 13.49 22.80
C SER A 92 -25.31 13.07 23.17
N GLY A 93 -25.50 11.83 23.62
CA GLY A 93 -26.81 11.29 24.01
C GLY A 93 -27.37 11.88 25.32
N ASN A 94 -26.53 12.54 26.11
CA ASN A 94 -26.90 13.30 27.31
C ASN A 94 -26.94 14.82 27.07
N ASN A 95 -26.72 15.30 25.83
CA ASN A 95 -26.77 16.71 25.43
C ASN A 95 -25.88 17.62 26.30
N ARG A 96 -24.65 17.18 26.59
CA ARG A 96 -23.74 17.93 27.46
C ARG A 96 -22.29 17.82 27.02
N ILE A 97 -21.50 18.80 27.40
CA ILE A 97 -20.04 18.76 27.32
C ILE A 97 -19.48 18.59 28.73
N ILE A 98 -18.54 17.66 28.90
CA ILE A 98 -17.87 17.39 30.17
C ILE A 98 -16.45 17.91 30.05
N HIS A 99 -16.02 18.77 30.98
CA HIS A 99 -14.69 19.33 31.08
C HIS A 99 -13.99 18.73 32.31
N ILE A 100 -12.86 18.09 32.10
CA ILE A 100 -12.07 17.40 33.12
C ILE A 100 -10.61 17.86 33.06
N ASP A 101 -9.87 17.69 34.15
CA ASP A 101 -8.42 17.91 34.16
C ASP A 101 -7.64 16.73 33.57
N ASN A 102 -6.31 16.86 33.52
CA ASN A 102 -5.38 15.84 33.03
C ASN A 102 -5.27 14.61 33.96
N ASP A 103 -5.75 14.70 35.20
CA ASP A 103 -5.83 13.61 36.17
C ASP A 103 -7.18 12.86 36.10
N PHE A 104 -8.03 13.22 35.13
CA PHE A 104 -9.37 12.69 34.92
C PHE A 104 -10.34 12.99 36.08
N THR A 105 -10.25 14.20 36.63
CA THR A 105 -11.21 14.74 37.61
C THR A 105 -12.15 15.73 36.94
N ALA A 106 -13.44 15.62 37.21
CA ALA A 106 -14.43 16.53 36.64
C ALA A 106 -14.27 17.97 37.17
N LEU A 107 -14.07 18.92 36.26
CA LEU A 107 -13.99 20.35 36.56
C LEU A 107 -15.37 21.02 36.38
N LYS A 108 -16.02 20.76 35.25
CA LYS A 108 -17.28 21.40 34.88
C LYS A 108 -18.11 20.52 33.95
N ILE A 109 -19.43 20.66 34.01
CA ILE A 109 -20.36 20.08 33.04
C ILE A 109 -21.17 21.23 32.43
N ILE A 110 -21.13 21.36 31.11
CA ILE A 110 -21.85 22.38 30.35
C ILE A 110 -23.07 21.70 29.72
N LYS A 111 -24.26 21.99 30.25
CA LYS A 111 -25.55 21.51 29.72
C LYS A 111 -26.34 22.60 29.00
N GLU A 112 -26.11 23.83 29.42
CA GLU A 112 -26.83 25.02 28.99
C GLU A 112 -25.90 26.22 29.05
N PHE A 113 -26.26 27.27 28.31
CA PHE A 113 -25.56 28.54 28.26
C PHE A 113 -26.56 29.69 28.08
N ASP A 114 -26.17 30.89 28.49
CA ASP A 114 -26.98 32.09 28.27
C ASP A 114 -26.83 32.58 26.83
N ASN A 115 -27.96 32.75 26.14
CA ASN A 115 -28.06 33.29 24.79
C ASN A 115 -28.89 34.57 24.84
N ASN A 116 -28.24 35.68 25.18
CA ASN A 116 -28.86 37.01 25.32
C ASN A 116 -30.01 37.03 26.33
N GLY A 117 -29.79 36.48 27.53
CA GLY A 117 -30.79 36.40 28.59
C GLY A 117 -31.80 35.26 28.47
N LYS A 118 -31.58 34.33 27.52
CA LYS A 118 -32.38 33.10 27.36
C LYS A 118 -31.49 31.88 27.51
N THR A 119 -31.86 30.95 28.38
CA THR A 119 -31.20 29.66 28.49
C THR A 119 -31.35 28.87 27.20
N ASP A 120 -30.23 28.44 26.64
CA ASP A 120 -30.15 27.60 25.43
C ASP A 120 -29.39 26.31 25.75
N THR A 121 -29.68 25.23 25.03
CA THR A 121 -29.17 23.88 25.33
C THR A 121 -28.65 23.19 24.08
N PHE A 122 -27.76 22.22 24.27
CA PHE A 122 -27.29 21.37 23.17
C PHE A 122 -28.33 20.32 22.78
N LYS A 123 -28.21 19.82 21.55
CA LYS A 123 -28.96 18.69 21.02
C LYS A 123 -28.04 17.82 20.17
N THR A 124 -27.68 16.67 20.72
CA THR A 124 -26.75 15.70 20.10
C THR A 124 -25.44 16.38 19.66
N PRO A 125 -24.67 17.01 20.55
CA PRO A 125 -23.39 17.62 20.19
C PRO A 125 -22.41 16.52 19.78
N ARG A 126 -21.94 16.48 18.53
CA ARG A 126 -21.13 15.35 18.01
C ARG A 126 -19.64 15.60 17.93
N GLY A 127 -19.21 16.85 17.75
CA GLY A 127 -17.81 17.20 17.56
C GLY A 127 -17.44 18.40 18.41
N ILE A 128 -16.20 18.43 18.89
CA ILE A 128 -15.66 19.50 19.71
C ILE A 128 -14.23 19.83 19.29
N CYS A 129 -13.86 21.10 19.46
CA CYS A 129 -12.49 21.57 19.25
C CYS A 129 -12.22 22.72 20.20
N VAL A 130 -11.05 22.71 20.82
CA VAL A 130 -10.56 23.83 21.64
C VAL A 130 -9.48 24.55 20.87
N ALA A 131 -9.69 25.84 20.60
CA ALA A 131 -8.72 26.66 19.90
C ALA A 131 -7.52 27.01 20.80
N SER A 132 -6.44 27.50 20.18
CA SER A 132 -5.20 27.87 20.89
C SER A 132 -5.38 28.95 21.97
N ASP A 133 -6.44 29.76 21.88
CA ASP A 133 -6.82 30.79 22.86
C ASP A 133 -7.73 30.25 23.99
N GLY A 134 -8.00 28.94 24.02
CA GLY A 134 -8.84 28.28 25.02
C GLY A 134 -10.33 28.34 24.74
N HIS A 135 -10.75 28.91 23.61
CA HIS A 135 -12.16 28.93 23.22
C HIS A 135 -12.64 27.55 22.76
N LEU A 136 -13.85 27.16 23.19
CA LEU A 136 -14.47 25.89 22.84
C LEU A 136 -15.48 26.06 21.71
N TYR A 137 -15.34 25.26 20.66
CA TYR A 137 -16.27 25.16 19.55
C TYR A 137 -16.98 23.81 19.60
N VAL A 138 -18.32 23.82 19.54
CA VAL A 138 -19.16 22.62 19.64
C VAL A 138 -20.03 22.48 18.40
N ALA A 139 -19.94 21.36 17.70
CA ALA A 139 -20.87 20.96 16.64
C ALA A 139 -22.17 20.48 17.30
N ASP A 140 -23.13 21.40 17.44
CA ASP A 140 -24.46 21.13 17.97
C ASP A 140 -25.36 20.56 16.85
N THR A 141 -25.01 19.35 16.38
CA THR A 141 -25.52 18.73 15.15
C THR A 141 -27.04 18.70 15.10
N GLY A 142 -27.70 18.34 16.20
CA GLY A 142 -29.17 18.21 16.25
C GLY A 142 -29.92 19.54 16.17
N ASN A 143 -29.21 20.66 16.36
CA ASN A 143 -29.69 22.02 16.17
C ASN A 143 -29.09 22.70 14.90
N SER A 144 -28.34 21.95 14.07
CA SER A 144 -27.74 22.45 12.82
C SER A 144 -26.94 23.75 12.99
N ARG A 145 -26.09 23.81 14.04
CA ARG A 145 -25.28 25.00 14.36
C ARG A 145 -23.94 24.63 14.99
N ILE A 146 -23.02 25.60 15.03
CA ILE A 146 -21.83 25.55 15.88
C ILE A 146 -22.00 26.57 17.01
N VAL A 147 -21.73 26.13 18.24
CA VAL A 147 -21.72 26.98 19.44
C VAL A 147 -20.28 27.32 19.78
N HIS A 148 -19.95 28.60 19.86
CA HIS A 148 -18.63 29.10 20.24
C HIS A 148 -18.70 29.68 21.65
N LEU A 149 -17.99 29.04 22.58
CA LEU A 149 -17.87 29.43 23.97
C LEU A 149 -16.46 29.94 24.27
N ASP A 150 -16.33 30.90 25.18
CA ASP A 150 -15.03 31.30 25.74
C ASP A 150 -14.51 30.27 26.75
N ALA A 151 -13.29 30.48 27.27
CA ALA A 151 -12.67 29.61 28.27
C ALA A 151 -13.49 29.49 29.58
N ASP A 152 -14.31 30.49 29.91
CA ASP A 152 -15.22 30.46 31.05
C ASP A 152 -16.53 29.71 30.74
N GLY A 153 -16.74 29.29 29.50
CA GLY A 153 -17.96 28.64 29.00
C GLY A 153 -19.12 29.60 28.75
N ARG A 154 -18.86 30.90 28.56
CA ARG A 154 -19.88 31.88 28.16
C ARG A 154 -20.01 31.90 26.64
N LEU A 155 -21.23 32.11 26.15
CA LEU A 155 -21.51 32.18 24.73
C LEU A 155 -20.85 33.41 24.10
N VAL A 156 -19.97 33.18 23.12
CA VAL A 156 -19.41 34.23 22.27
C VAL A 156 -20.31 34.45 21.06
N ARG A 157 -20.70 33.36 20.38
CA ARG A 157 -21.62 33.39 19.22
C ARG A 157 -22.15 32.01 18.84
N ILE A 158 -23.15 32.03 17.96
CA ILE A 158 -23.68 30.86 17.26
C ILE A 158 -23.44 31.03 15.77
N ILE A 159 -22.84 30.01 15.13
CA ILE A 159 -22.66 29.94 13.68
C ILE A 159 -23.73 29.00 13.13
N GLY A 160 -24.72 29.56 12.43
CA GLY A 160 -25.80 28.80 11.82
C GLY A 160 -25.43 28.17 10.47
N PRO A 161 -26.44 27.69 9.71
CA PRO A 161 -26.24 27.21 8.34
C PRO A 161 -25.48 28.22 7.47
N PRO A 162 -24.55 27.77 6.62
CA PRO A 162 -23.78 28.67 5.76
C PRO A 162 -24.70 29.43 4.81
N THR A 163 -24.39 30.71 4.62
CA THR A 163 -25.02 31.57 3.63
C THR A 163 -23.96 32.01 2.63
N ALA A 164 -24.23 31.88 1.33
CA ALA A 164 -23.33 32.33 0.27
C ALA A 164 -23.90 33.58 -0.39
N ASP A 165 -23.06 34.61 -0.56
CA ASP A 165 -23.45 35.86 -1.25
C ASP A 165 -23.65 35.65 -2.76
N VAL A 166 -23.06 34.58 -3.30
CA VAL A 166 -23.13 34.22 -4.72
C VAL A 166 -24.00 32.98 -4.89
N GLU A 167 -24.99 33.09 -5.78
CA GLU A 167 -25.88 31.98 -6.14
C GLU A 167 -25.09 30.82 -6.77
N GLY A 168 -25.36 29.58 -6.34
CA GLY A 168 -24.76 28.37 -6.89
C GLY A 168 -23.52 27.83 -6.16
N ILE A 169 -23.02 28.50 -5.11
CA ILE A 169 -21.94 27.94 -4.26
C ILE A 169 -22.48 26.79 -3.39
N LEU A 170 -23.67 26.96 -2.81
CA LEU A 170 -24.31 25.92 -2.01
C LEU A 170 -25.19 25.05 -2.93
N PRO A 171 -25.11 23.70 -2.81
CA PRO A 171 -26.00 22.80 -3.54
C PRO A 171 -27.48 23.09 -3.23
N GLN A 172 -28.36 22.84 -4.21
CA GLN A 172 -29.80 22.95 -3.98
C GLN A 172 -30.24 21.96 -2.89
N GLY A 173 -30.97 22.46 -1.88
CA GLY A 173 -31.42 21.65 -0.75
C GLY A 173 -30.32 21.29 0.25
N PHE A 174 -29.20 22.03 0.28
CA PHE A 174 -28.13 21.82 1.24
C PHE A 174 -28.64 21.80 2.69
N VAL A 175 -28.35 20.71 3.40
CA VAL A 175 -28.69 20.55 4.82
C VAL A 175 -27.42 20.63 5.64
N TYR A 176 -27.36 21.62 6.54
CA TYR A 176 -26.21 21.81 7.41
C TYR A 176 -26.28 20.91 8.64
N ASN A 177 -25.39 19.93 8.74
CA ASN A 177 -25.29 18.98 9.84
C ASN A 177 -23.82 18.83 10.27
N PRO A 178 -23.26 19.82 10.99
CA PRO A 178 -21.86 19.79 11.40
C PRO A 178 -21.59 18.60 12.34
N ILE A 179 -20.52 17.84 12.10
CA ILE A 179 -20.14 16.67 12.89
C ILE A 179 -18.75 16.76 13.51
N LYS A 180 -17.81 17.52 12.90
CA LYS A 180 -16.47 17.80 13.44
C LYS A 180 -16.08 19.24 13.09
N ILE A 181 -15.33 19.89 13.97
CA ILE A 181 -14.71 21.20 13.75
C ILE A 181 -13.21 21.06 13.97
N GLY A 182 -12.42 21.77 13.18
CA GLY A 182 -11.03 22.07 13.44
C GLY A 182 -10.80 23.58 13.33
N VAL A 183 -10.00 24.15 14.21
CA VAL A 183 -9.71 25.59 14.25
C VAL A 183 -8.22 25.83 14.15
N ASP A 184 -7.80 26.69 13.23
CA ASP A 184 -6.39 27.03 13.07
C ASP A 184 -5.96 28.19 13.98
N GLN A 185 -4.65 28.46 14.01
CA GLN A 185 -4.05 29.58 14.75
C GLN A 185 -4.53 30.99 14.34
N HIS A 186 -5.25 31.13 13.21
CA HIS A 186 -5.84 32.39 12.75
C HIS A 186 -7.36 32.43 13.01
N ASN A 187 -7.88 31.52 13.84
CA ASN A 187 -9.29 31.34 14.14
C ASN A 187 -10.16 31.11 12.89
N ARG A 188 -9.61 30.48 11.85
CA ARG A 188 -10.38 29.96 10.72
C ARG A 188 -10.91 28.59 11.09
N LEU A 189 -12.19 28.36 10.83
CA LEU A 189 -12.85 27.10 11.14
C LEU A 189 -12.96 26.25 9.89
N TYR A 190 -12.62 24.98 10.03
CA TYR A 190 -12.88 23.92 9.06
C TYR A 190 -13.93 22.99 9.66
N VAL A 191 -14.99 22.72 8.91
CA VAL A 191 -16.14 21.98 9.42
C VAL A 191 -16.45 20.82 8.48
N VAL A 192 -16.48 19.63 9.05
CA VAL A 192 -17.04 18.45 8.40
C VAL A 192 -18.54 18.45 8.66
N SER A 193 -19.33 18.44 7.59
CA SER A 193 -20.79 18.31 7.67
C SER A 193 -21.22 16.99 7.05
N GLN A 194 -22.14 16.29 7.70
CA GLN A 194 -22.65 15.01 7.22
C GLN A 194 -23.36 15.17 5.86
N ASN A 195 -23.20 14.20 4.96
CA ASN A 195 -23.79 14.19 3.61
C ASN A 195 -23.31 15.37 2.74
N THR A 196 -22.07 15.83 2.94
CA THR A 196 -21.46 16.94 2.17
C THR A 196 -20.31 16.42 1.33
N PHE A 197 -20.46 16.50 0.01
CA PHE A 197 -19.52 15.97 -0.97
C PHE A 197 -18.57 17.02 -1.55
N ASP A 198 -18.87 18.31 -1.37
CA ASP A 198 -18.08 19.43 -1.90
C ASP A 198 -16.80 19.71 -1.10
N GLY A 199 -16.51 18.92 -0.06
CA GLY A 199 -15.34 19.05 0.82
C GLY A 199 -15.68 19.67 2.18
N LEU A 200 -14.67 20.26 2.82
CA LEU A 200 -14.78 20.89 4.13
C LEU A 200 -15.39 22.28 4.01
N LEU A 201 -16.34 22.63 4.87
CA LEU A 201 -16.82 24.01 4.95
C LEU A 201 -15.79 24.86 5.67
N GLN A 202 -15.41 25.99 5.06
CA GLN A 202 -14.49 26.95 5.68
C GLN A 202 -15.26 28.20 6.15
N PHE A 203 -15.01 28.59 7.39
CA PHE A 203 -15.49 29.86 7.97
C PHE A 203 -14.30 30.72 8.43
N ASN A 204 -14.45 32.04 8.34
CA ASN A 204 -13.47 32.96 8.91
C ASN A 204 -13.64 33.10 10.44
N ALA A 205 -12.78 33.89 11.08
CA ALA A 205 -12.88 34.21 12.51
C ALA A 205 -14.16 34.97 12.91
N ALA A 206 -14.86 35.57 11.94
CA ALA A 206 -16.18 36.18 12.15
C ALA A 206 -17.31 35.13 12.17
N GLY A 207 -17.06 33.89 11.73
CA GLY A 207 -18.08 32.85 11.55
C GLY A 207 -18.83 32.97 10.22
N GLU A 208 -18.31 33.75 9.28
CA GLU A 208 -18.86 33.90 7.92
C GLU A 208 -18.33 32.77 7.03
N PHE A 209 -19.23 32.16 6.27
CA PHE A 209 -18.88 31.11 5.31
C PHE A 209 -18.04 31.69 4.17
N ARG A 210 -16.92 31.03 3.86
CA ARG A 210 -16.01 31.42 2.76
C ARG A 210 -16.13 30.52 1.54
N GLY A 211 -16.49 29.26 1.72
CA GLY A 211 -16.60 28.29 0.64
C GLY A 211 -16.25 26.88 1.10
N PHE A 212 -16.23 25.96 0.14
CA PHE A 212 -15.76 24.60 0.35
C PHE A 212 -14.28 24.46 0.01
N VAL A 213 -13.57 23.62 0.76
CA VAL A 213 -12.14 23.39 0.62
C VAL A 213 -11.85 21.89 0.55
N GLY A 214 -10.97 21.51 -0.37
CA GLY A 214 -10.44 20.15 -0.44
C GLY A 214 -11.42 19.11 -0.98
N ALA A 215 -12.40 19.48 -1.81
CA ALA A 215 -13.28 18.51 -2.46
C ALA A 215 -12.46 17.37 -3.10
N PRO A 216 -12.66 16.09 -2.70
CA PRO A 216 -11.93 14.99 -3.30
C PRO A 216 -12.32 14.85 -4.77
N ARG A 217 -11.32 14.90 -5.66
CA ARG A 217 -11.54 14.78 -7.11
C ARG A 217 -11.50 13.32 -7.52
N VAL A 218 -12.62 12.81 -8.03
CA VAL A 218 -12.65 11.51 -8.71
C VAL A 218 -12.20 11.74 -10.16
N THR A 219 -11.02 11.25 -10.52
CA THR A 219 -10.61 11.21 -11.93
C THR A 219 -11.36 10.07 -12.62
N PRO A 220 -12.20 10.34 -13.64
CA PRO A 220 -12.92 9.28 -14.34
C PRO A 220 -11.92 8.32 -14.99
N LYS A 221 -12.15 7.02 -14.84
CA LYS A 221 -11.29 6.01 -15.48
C LYS A 221 -11.53 6.03 -16.99
N LEU A 222 -10.54 5.56 -17.75
CA LEU A 222 -10.68 5.44 -19.21
C LEU A 222 -11.89 4.56 -19.60
N TRP A 223 -12.17 3.54 -18.80
CA TRP A 223 -13.35 2.69 -18.98
C TRP A 223 -14.66 3.42 -18.73
N ASP A 224 -14.74 4.30 -17.73
CA ASP A 224 -15.94 5.11 -17.48
C ASP A 224 -16.21 6.04 -18.67
N MET A 225 -15.16 6.63 -19.24
CA MET A 225 -15.28 7.49 -20.43
C MET A 225 -15.76 6.71 -21.66
N ILE A 226 -15.25 5.49 -21.86
CA ILE A 226 -15.68 4.62 -22.96
C ILE A 226 -17.12 4.16 -22.76
N TRP A 227 -17.47 3.71 -21.55
CA TRP A 227 -18.83 3.26 -21.21
C TRP A 227 -19.84 4.40 -21.31
N TYR A 228 -19.48 5.60 -20.84
CA TYR A 228 -20.29 6.81 -20.96
C TYR A 228 -20.64 7.14 -22.42
N ARG A 229 -19.71 6.87 -23.36
CA ARG A 229 -19.91 7.12 -24.79
C ARG A 229 -20.90 6.12 -25.43
N ILE A 230 -21.00 4.91 -24.88
CA ILE A 230 -21.86 3.84 -25.40
C ILE A 230 -23.20 3.79 -24.65
N ALA A 231 -23.25 4.29 -23.42
CA ALA A 231 -24.40 4.26 -22.54
C ALA A 231 -25.61 5.09 -23.06
N THR A 232 -26.81 4.54 -22.85
CA THR A 232 -28.08 5.24 -23.08
C THR A 232 -28.23 6.46 -22.16
N LYS A 233 -29.14 7.41 -22.49
CA LYS A 233 -29.35 8.62 -21.66
C LYS A 233 -29.72 8.29 -20.21
N SER A 234 -30.61 7.30 -20.00
CA SER A 234 -31.02 6.85 -18.67
C SER A 234 -29.96 6.03 -17.92
N GLN A 235 -28.98 5.45 -18.62
CA GLN A 235 -27.79 4.85 -18.01
C GLN A 235 -26.77 5.93 -17.63
N ARG A 236 -26.59 6.98 -18.45
CA ARG A 236 -25.71 8.12 -18.15
C ARG A 236 -26.18 8.93 -16.95
N GLU A 237 -27.48 9.17 -16.81
CA GLU A 237 -28.07 9.82 -15.62
C GLU A 237 -27.84 9.02 -14.33
N ARG A 238 -27.72 7.69 -14.44
CA ARG A 238 -27.31 6.82 -13.32
C ARG A 238 -25.80 6.82 -13.09
N MET A 239 -25.00 7.05 -14.13
CA MET A 239 -23.53 7.20 -14.02
C MET A 239 -23.10 8.57 -13.49
N THR A 240 -23.92 9.63 -13.63
CA THR A 240 -23.62 10.97 -13.08
C THR A 240 -23.61 11.04 -11.55
N LEU A 241 -23.95 9.96 -10.86
CA LEU A 241 -23.80 9.81 -9.41
C LEU A 241 -22.38 9.37 -9.02
N PHE A 242 -21.33 9.95 -9.65
CA PHE A 242 -20.00 9.93 -9.05
C PHE A 242 -20.04 10.89 -7.86
N LEU A 243 -20.70 10.49 -6.77
CA LEU A 243 -20.63 11.24 -5.52
C LEU A 243 -19.16 11.17 -5.07
N PRO A 244 -18.48 12.32 -4.90
CA PRO A 244 -17.17 12.37 -4.27
C PRO A 244 -17.17 11.60 -2.94
N THR A 245 -16.01 11.15 -2.48
CA THR A 245 -15.90 10.57 -1.14
C THR A 245 -16.09 11.66 -0.08
N GLU A 246 -16.81 11.39 1.00
CA GLU A 246 -17.00 12.38 2.08
C GLU A 246 -15.80 12.36 3.03
N TYR A 247 -15.49 13.49 3.66
CA TYR A 247 -14.59 13.49 4.82
C TYR A 247 -15.34 13.01 6.06
N SER A 248 -14.75 12.09 6.83
CA SER A 248 -15.34 11.64 8.11
C SER A 248 -14.92 12.51 9.28
N ASN A 249 -13.66 12.94 9.32
CA ASN A 249 -13.05 13.58 10.47
C ASN A 249 -11.83 14.42 10.04
N ILE A 250 -11.42 15.35 10.90
CA ILE A 250 -10.30 16.24 10.67
C ILE A 250 -9.54 16.56 11.96
N ASP A 251 -8.26 16.84 11.82
CA ASP A 251 -7.40 17.46 12.83
C ASP A 251 -6.38 18.40 12.16
N LEU A 252 -5.79 19.33 12.91
CA LEU A 252 -4.91 20.37 12.37
C LEU A 252 -3.52 20.33 13.02
N ASP A 253 -2.49 20.53 12.19
CA ASP A 253 -1.13 20.79 12.70
C ASP A 253 -0.95 22.25 13.15
N GLU A 254 0.15 22.53 13.86
CA GLU A 254 0.52 23.90 14.30
C GLU A 254 0.67 24.88 13.12
N GLY A 255 0.92 24.38 11.91
CA GLY A 255 1.00 25.18 10.69
C GLY A 255 -0.37 25.53 10.09
N GLY A 256 -1.46 24.95 10.59
CA GLY A 256 -2.81 25.09 10.05
C GLY A 256 -3.09 24.22 8.82
N PHE A 257 -2.31 23.16 8.60
CA PHE A 257 -2.63 22.13 7.61
C PHE A 257 -3.67 21.17 8.19
N VAL A 258 -4.70 20.87 7.41
CA VAL A 258 -5.80 20.01 7.84
C VAL A 258 -5.51 18.57 7.42
N TYR A 259 -5.37 17.68 8.40
CA TYR A 259 -5.35 16.25 8.18
C TYR A 259 -6.79 15.74 8.18
N ALA A 260 -7.22 15.11 7.10
CA ALA A 260 -8.60 14.68 6.92
C ALA A 260 -8.70 13.19 6.58
N THR A 261 -9.59 12.48 7.26
CA THR A 261 -9.94 11.09 6.95
C THR A 261 -11.03 11.06 5.88
N VAL A 262 -10.85 10.23 4.86
CA VAL A 262 -11.79 10.07 3.75
C VAL A 262 -12.60 8.79 3.93
N MET A 263 -13.93 8.90 3.86
CA MET A 263 -14.83 7.75 3.79
C MET A 263 -14.83 7.23 2.36
N ASP A 264 -14.02 6.21 2.10
CA ASP A 264 -14.03 5.54 0.81
C ASP A 264 -15.08 4.41 0.79
N ASN A 265 -16.02 4.53 -0.16
CA ASN A 265 -17.07 3.54 -0.44
C ASN A 265 -16.79 2.74 -1.72
N THR A 266 -15.61 2.86 -2.35
CA THR A 266 -15.34 2.13 -3.58
C THR A 266 -15.36 0.61 -3.36
N HIS A 267 -16.06 -0.09 -4.25
CA HIS A 267 -16.20 -1.54 -4.27
C HIS A 267 -14.83 -2.25 -4.34
N GLU A 268 -14.73 -3.43 -3.70
CA GLU A 268 -13.51 -4.26 -3.56
C GLU A 268 -12.74 -4.51 -4.86
N ASP A 269 -13.39 -4.44 -6.02
CA ASP A 269 -12.81 -4.81 -7.33
C ASP A 269 -11.86 -3.75 -7.92
N ASP A 270 -11.74 -2.58 -7.30
CA ASP A 270 -11.12 -1.42 -7.94
C ASP A 270 -9.98 -0.77 -7.13
N ALA A 271 -9.45 -1.51 -6.14
CA ALA A 271 -8.34 -1.11 -5.28
C ALA A 271 -7.04 -0.95 -6.07
N SER A 272 -6.88 0.22 -6.68
CA SER A 272 -5.57 0.70 -7.08
C SER A 272 -4.78 1.02 -5.80
N PRO A 273 -3.47 0.79 -5.73
CA PRO A 273 -2.60 1.24 -4.64
C PRO A 273 -2.58 2.77 -4.40
N LYS A 274 -3.49 3.53 -5.02
CA LYS A 274 -3.62 4.99 -4.96
C LYS A 274 -4.79 5.48 -4.09
N ASP A 275 -5.55 4.59 -3.45
CA ASP A 275 -6.70 4.96 -2.60
C ASP A 275 -6.26 5.21 -1.15
N ASP A 276 -5.34 6.15 -0.95
CA ASP A 276 -4.96 6.59 0.39
C ASP A 276 -6.15 7.24 1.10
N LYS A 277 -6.37 6.89 2.36
CA LYS A 277 -7.55 7.32 3.12
C LYS A 277 -7.34 8.59 3.93
N ILE A 278 -6.14 9.17 3.85
CA ILE A 278 -5.75 10.40 4.53
C ILE A 278 -5.33 11.45 3.52
N ARG A 279 -5.63 12.71 3.83
CA ARG A 279 -5.20 13.89 3.07
C ARG A 279 -4.60 14.90 4.03
N ARG A 280 -3.55 15.61 3.60
CA ARG A 280 -3.00 16.76 4.31
C ARG A 280 -3.23 18.01 3.47
N LEU A 281 -4.30 18.72 3.77
CA LEU A 281 -4.80 19.82 2.97
C LEU A 281 -4.17 21.15 3.41
N ASN A 282 -3.69 21.93 2.44
CA ASN A 282 -3.37 23.33 2.68
C ASN A 282 -4.65 24.19 2.71
N ALA A 283 -4.51 25.49 2.99
CA ALA A 283 -5.64 26.42 3.04
C ALA A 283 -6.42 26.56 1.70
N LYS A 284 -5.84 26.15 0.56
CA LYS A 284 -6.51 26.09 -0.74
C LYS A 284 -7.22 24.76 -1.00
N GLY A 285 -7.01 23.76 -0.15
CA GLY A 285 -7.57 22.42 -0.32
C GLY A 285 -6.73 21.50 -1.22
N GLU A 286 -5.47 21.84 -1.47
CA GLU A 286 -4.54 20.95 -2.17
C GLU A 286 -3.93 19.95 -1.17
N ASP A 287 -3.91 18.68 -1.55
CA ASP A 287 -3.30 17.63 -0.76
C ASP A 287 -1.77 17.62 -0.93
N LEU A 288 -1.06 17.82 0.17
CA LEU A 288 0.39 17.89 0.26
C LEU A 288 1.01 16.68 0.99
N LEU A 289 0.21 15.64 1.27
CA LEU A 289 0.72 14.46 1.96
C LEU A 289 1.71 13.69 1.07
N VAL A 290 2.94 13.56 1.55
CA VAL A 290 3.98 12.76 0.89
C VAL A 290 3.70 11.28 1.15
N ARG A 291 3.81 10.46 0.10
CA ARG A 291 3.50 9.01 0.12
C ARG A 291 4.73 8.21 -0.24
N ALA A 292 5.68 8.18 0.70
CA ALA A 292 6.95 7.50 0.57
C ALA A 292 6.96 6.09 1.19
N GLY A 293 5.93 5.74 1.97
CA GLY A 293 5.77 4.43 2.56
C GLY A 293 5.74 3.29 1.54
N PHE A 294 6.11 2.08 1.99
CA PHE A 294 6.03 0.86 1.17
C PHE A 294 4.60 0.54 0.72
N HIS A 295 3.63 0.96 1.54
CA HIS A 295 2.21 0.72 1.34
C HIS A 295 1.45 2.04 1.39
N GLY A 296 0.29 2.07 0.75
CA GLY A 296 -0.64 3.18 0.91
C GLY A 296 -1.11 3.32 2.36
N ILE A 297 -1.60 4.50 2.70
CA ILE A 297 -2.12 4.87 4.02
C ILE A 297 -3.57 4.36 4.10
N ILE A 298 -3.70 3.04 4.19
CA ILE A 298 -4.98 2.32 4.12
C ILE A 298 -5.27 1.47 5.36
N GLY A 299 -4.36 1.45 6.33
CA GLY A 299 -4.48 0.64 7.55
C GLY A 299 -3.99 -0.77 7.28
N ASP A 300 -4.86 -1.76 7.46
CA ASP A 300 -4.49 -3.14 7.16
C ASP A 300 -4.35 -3.40 5.67
N VAL A 301 -3.16 -3.87 5.28
CA VAL A 301 -2.85 -4.19 3.89
C VAL A 301 -3.38 -5.57 3.50
N GLU A 302 -3.42 -6.51 4.45
CA GLU A 302 -4.03 -7.84 4.31
C GLU A 302 -5.32 -7.89 5.13
N TYR A 303 -6.42 -8.23 4.47
CA TYR A 303 -7.73 -8.33 5.12
C TYR A 303 -8.56 -9.45 4.51
N ALA A 304 -9.45 -10.02 5.35
CA ALA A 304 -10.37 -11.04 4.92
C ALA A 304 -11.42 -10.43 3.96
N SER A 305 -11.63 -11.09 2.81
CA SER A 305 -12.66 -10.70 1.84
C SER A 305 -14.05 -10.64 2.49
N ILE A 306 -14.93 -9.78 1.96
CA ILE A 306 -16.34 -9.69 2.36
C ILE A 306 -17.06 -11.05 2.36
N ASN A 307 -16.65 -11.97 1.47
CA ASN A 307 -17.25 -13.31 1.34
C ASN A 307 -16.69 -14.35 2.32
N SER A 308 -15.70 -13.99 3.14
CA SER A 308 -15.12 -14.91 4.14
C SER A 308 -16.02 -15.06 5.37
N ALA A 309 -15.82 -16.14 6.15
CA ALA A 309 -16.50 -16.31 7.45
C ALA A 309 -15.90 -15.46 8.58
N ALA A 310 -14.89 -14.63 8.31
CA ALA A 310 -14.19 -13.85 9.34
C ALA A 310 -15.11 -12.80 9.99
N ALA A 311 -14.87 -12.48 11.27
CA ALA A 311 -15.64 -11.47 12.00
C ALA A 311 -15.36 -10.03 11.52
N ASN A 312 -14.13 -9.76 11.07
CA ASN A 312 -13.67 -8.44 10.60
C ASN A 312 -13.29 -8.53 9.12
N ARG A 313 -14.15 -7.99 8.26
CA ARG A 313 -14.03 -8.11 6.79
C ARG A 313 -13.77 -6.75 6.14
N GLY A 314 -13.18 -6.78 4.96
CA GLY A 314 -12.90 -5.57 4.17
C GLY A 314 -11.73 -4.73 4.70
N GLN A 315 -11.44 -3.68 3.93
CA GLN A 315 -10.40 -2.68 4.24
C GLN A 315 -10.73 -1.89 5.51
N SER A 316 -9.70 -1.38 6.19
CA SER A 316 -9.89 -0.47 7.33
C SER A 316 -10.70 0.78 6.96
N VAL A 317 -11.50 1.26 7.91
CA VAL A 317 -12.31 2.48 7.78
C VAL A 317 -11.88 3.43 8.88
N PHE A 318 -11.22 4.52 8.48
CA PHE A 318 -10.73 5.51 9.42
C PHE A 318 -11.84 6.45 9.87
N VAL A 319 -12.00 6.54 11.18
CA VAL A 319 -13.02 7.36 11.84
C VAL A 319 -12.45 8.58 12.53
N ASP A 320 -11.15 8.58 12.83
CA ASP A 320 -10.49 9.74 13.42
C ASP A 320 -9.00 9.79 13.04
N VAL A 321 -8.43 10.98 13.12
CA VAL A 321 -7.00 11.28 12.94
C VAL A 321 -6.58 12.28 14.01
N VAL A 322 -5.39 12.09 14.56
CA VAL A 322 -4.74 13.06 15.45
C VAL A 322 -3.32 13.32 14.97
N VAL A 323 -2.94 14.59 14.93
CA VAL A 323 -1.65 15.06 14.47
C VAL A 323 -0.73 15.28 15.66
N HIS A 324 0.47 14.76 15.57
CA HIS A 324 1.54 14.96 16.53
C HIS A 324 2.51 16.02 16.00
N GLY A 325 3.48 16.39 16.84
CA GLY A 325 4.60 17.21 16.40
C GLY A 325 5.35 16.60 15.20
N HIS A 326 5.98 17.46 14.41
CA HIS A 326 6.80 17.09 13.24
C HIS A 326 6.06 16.37 12.11
N GLY A 327 4.74 16.52 12.01
CA GLY A 327 3.95 15.98 10.90
C GLY A 327 3.64 14.49 11.00
N VAL A 328 4.01 13.85 12.12
CA VAL A 328 3.59 12.48 12.48
C VAL A 328 2.10 12.50 12.80
N TYR A 329 1.35 11.48 12.42
CA TYR A 329 -0.10 11.42 12.68
C TYR A 329 -0.53 9.99 13.00
N SER A 330 -1.51 9.86 13.88
CA SER A 330 -2.15 8.59 14.22
C SER A 330 -3.59 8.58 13.71
N VAL A 331 -4.04 7.42 13.21
CA VAL A 331 -5.39 7.25 12.67
C VAL A 331 -6.07 6.06 13.31
N LEU A 332 -7.37 6.21 13.56
CA LEU A 332 -8.19 5.23 14.26
C LEU A 332 -9.08 4.46 13.28
N ASP A 333 -8.94 3.14 13.25
CA ASP A 333 -9.78 2.23 12.46
C ASP A 333 -10.99 1.74 13.25
N ASN A 334 -12.16 1.81 12.63
CA ASN A 334 -13.42 1.33 13.20
C ASN A 334 -13.59 -0.19 13.13
N ILE A 335 -13.12 -0.84 12.05
CA ILE A 335 -13.47 -2.25 11.82
C ILE A 335 -12.72 -3.17 12.78
N ARG A 336 -11.42 -2.96 12.95
CA ARG A 336 -10.55 -3.77 13.82
C ARG A 336 -10.14 -3.03 15.10
N SER A 337 -10.59 -1.78 15.29
CA SER A 337 -10.26 -0.99 16.48
C SER A 337 -8.76 -0.84 16.69
N ARG A 338 -8.05 -0.55 15.61
CA ARG A 338 -6.59 -0.39 15.56
C ARG A 338 -6.22 1.08 15.42
N VAL A 339 -5.11 1.47 16.01
CA VAL A 339 -4.47 2.76 15.80
C VAL A 339 -3.21 2.53 14.96
N TYR A 340 -3.12 3.22 13.83
CA TYR A 340 -1.95 3.22 12.96
C TYR A 340 -1.26 4.57 13.09
N THR A 341 0.04 4.58 13.36
CA THR A 341 0.82 5.83 13.42
C THR A 341 1.79 5.89 12.27
N TYR A 342 1.79 7.00 11.54
CA TYR A 342 2.62 7.23 10.36
C TYR A 342 3.53 8.44 10.54
N ASP A 343 4.72 8.40 9.93
CA ASP A 343 5.57 9.60 9.81
C ASP A 343 5.01 10.61 8.80
N ASP A 344 5.65 11.77 8.70
CA ASP A 344 5.32 12.87 7.79
C ASP A 344 5.39 12.51 6.30
N THR A 345 6.00 11.37 5.98
CA THR A 345 6.11 10.81 4.63
C THR A 345 5.25 9.57 4.40
N GLY A 346 4.39 9.21 5.36
CA GLY A 346 3.47 8.08 5.25
C GLY A 346 4.09 6.70 5.51
N ASN A 347 5.26 6.62 6.15
CA ASN A 347 5.78 5.33 6.63
C ASN A 347 5.07 4.90 7.91
N LEU A 348 4.60 3.65 7.97
CA LEU A 348 3.98 3.10 9.16
C LEU A 348 5.04 2.87 10.27
N LEU A 349 4.88 3.58 11.38
CA LEU A 349 5.80 3.51 12.53
C LEU A 349 5.45 2.40 13.50
N HIS A 350 4.16 2.26 13.83
CA HIS A 350 3.66 1.22 14.72
C HIS A 350 2.13 1.08 14.62
N VAL A 351 1.64 -0.08 15.07
CA VAL A 351 0.22 -0.42 15.18
C VAL A 351 -0.08 -0.98 16.55
N PHE A 352 -1.21 -0.61 17.13
CA PHE A 352 -1.75 -1.25 18.34
C PHE A 352 -3.28 -1.18 18.38
N GLY A 353 -3.88 -1.77 19.41
CA GLY A 353 -5.33 -1.86 19.54
C GLY A 353 -5.91 -3.10 18.89
N TYR A 354 -7.09 -3.49 19.37
CA TYR A 354 -7.83 -4.63 18.84
C TYR A 354 -9.30 -4.53 19.23
N ARG A 355 -10.17 -5.10 18.39
CA ARG A 355 -11.61 -5.09 18.64
C ARG A 355 -12.01 -6.12 19.70
N GLY A 356 -12.66 -5.66 20.75
CA GLY A 356 -13.20 -6.53 21.81
C GLY A 356 -13.46 -5.80 23.12
N THR A 357 -13.78 -6.57 24.17
CA THR A 357 -14.21 -6.06 25.47
C THR A 357 -13.19 -6.25 26.59
N MET A 358 -12.08 -6.93 26.31
CA MET A 358 -11.01 -7.12 27.30
C MET A 358 -10.25 -5.81 27.57
N LYS A 359 -9.39 -5.79 28.59
CA LYS A 359 -8.56 -4.61 28.89
C LYS A 359 -7.67 -4.26 27.70
N GLY A 360 -7.71 -3.01 27.25
CA GLY A 360 -7.01 -2.54 26.05
C GLY A 360 -7.63 -2.91 24.72
N GLN A 361 -8.87 -3.38 24.72
CA GLN A 361 -9.66 -3.55 23.50
C GLN A 361 -10.82 -2.55 23.50
N THR A 362 -11.20 -2.08 22.32
CA THR A 362 -12.36 -1.21 22.10
C THR A 362 -13.34 -1.88 21.15
N VAL A 363 -14.62 -1.52 21.20
CA VAL A 363 -15.67 -2.15 20.38
C VAL A 363 -16.19 -1.21 19.30
N LYS A 364 -16.44 0.06 19.66
CA LYS A 364 -16.89 1.11 18.74
C LYS A 364 -16.13 2.40 19.06
N PRO A 365 -14.84 2.48 18.70
CA PRO A 365 -14.05 3.67 18.94
C PRO A 365 -14.52 4.78 18.00
N VAL A 366 -14.74 5.99 18.53
CA VAL A 366 -15.32 7.12 17.79
C VAL A 366 -14.39 8.33 17.71
N ALA A 367 -13.49 8.48 18.68
CA ALA A 367 -12.53 9.57 18.69
C ALA A 367 -11.18 9.14 19.29
N LEU A 368 -10.11 9.78 18.84
CA LEU A 368 -8.72 9.53 19.12
C LEU A 368 -8.05 10.86 19.49
N GLU A 369 -7.36 10.91 20.62
CA GLU A 369 -6.72 12.14 21.09
C GLU A 369 -5.43 11.84 21.84
N VAL A 370 -4.53 12.83 21.92
CA VAL A 370 -3.22 12.71 22.57
C VAL A 370 -3.14 13.58 23.82
N LEU A 371 -2.77 12.98 24.95
CA LEU A 371 -2.40 13.71 26.16
C LEU A 371 -0.93 13.44 26.48
N ASP A 372 -0.09 14.46 26.26
CA ASP A 372 1.37 14.36 26.26
C ASP A 372 1.90 13.32 25.26
N ARG A 373 2.07 12.07 25.68
CA ARG A 373 2.42 10.92 24.82
C ARG A 373 1.44 9.77 24.94
N ASN A 374 0.44 9.89 25.81
CA ASN A 374 -0.60 8.89 26.00
C ASN A 374 -1.66 9.04 24.92
N ILE A 375 -2.16 7.92 24.42
CA ILE A 375 -3.24 7.88 23.45
C ILE A 375 -4.55 7.63 24.19
N LEU A 376 -5.54 8.48 23.94
CA LEU A 376 -6.89 8.37 24.45
C LEU A 376 -7.80 7.92 23.31
N ILE A 377 -8.60 6.88 23.55
CA ILE A 377 -9.62 6.42 22.61
C ILE A 377 -10.98 6.48 23.30
N LEU A 378 -11.90 7.28 22.77
CA LEU A 378 -13.28 7.33 23.22
C LEU A 378 -14.07 6.19 22.57
N ASP A 379 -14.65 5.31 23.38
CA ASP A 379 -15.45 4.17 22.92
C ASP A 379 -16.94 4.41 23.19
N ALA A 380 -17.72 4.56 22.12
CA ALA A 380 -19.14 4.85 22.20
C ALA A 380 -19.99 3.65 22.63
N GLN A 381 -19.49 2.41 22.52
CA GLN A 381 -20.21 1.22 22.94
C GLN A 381 -19.83 0.80 24.36
N ARG A 382 -18.55 0.97 24.75
CA ARG A 382 -18.09 0.72 26.12
C ARG A 382 -18.32 1.92 27.05
N LEU A 383 -18.77 3.06 26.53
CA LEU A 383 -19.16 4.26 27.27
C LEU A 383 -18.03 4.80 28.16
N GLY A 384 -16.83 4.91 27.60
CA GLY A 384 -15.65 5.35 28.34
C GLY A 384 -14.44 5.62 27.47
N ILE A 385 -13.36 6.06 28.12
CA ILE A 385 -12.08 6.40 27.52
C ILE A 385 -11.07 5.29 27.83
N ALA A 386 -10.51 4.68 26.79
CA ALA A 386 -9.36 3.80 26.91
C ALA A 386 -8.07 4.63 26.86
N VAL A 387 -7.25 4.53 27.90
CA VAL A 387 -5.96 5.24 28.01
C VAL A 387 -4.83 4.26 27.72
N TYR A 388 -3.98 4.60 26.76
CA TYR A 388 -2.78 3.86 26.40
C TYR A 388 -1.55 4.70 26.68
N ARG A 389 -0.57 4.08 27.32
CA ARG A 389 0.75 4.69 27.55
C ARG A 389 1.79 4.10 26.61
N PRO A 390 2.80 4.88 26.20
CA PRO A 390 3.89 4.33 25.39
C PRO A 390 4.73 3.35 26.20
N THR A 391 5.29 2.36 25.52
CA THR A 391 6.34 1.48 26.06
C THR A 391 7.71 2.08 25.78
N ASP A 392 8.77 1.49 26.35
CA ASP A 392 10.15 1.89 26.02
C ASP A 392 10.43 1.77 24.51
N TYR A 393 9.88 0.75 23.85
CA TYR A 393 9.95 0.61 22.39
C TYR A 393 9.30 1.79 21.66
N GLY A 394 8.08 2.19 22.07
CA GLY A 394 7.40 3.35 21.51
C GLY A 394 8.16 4.66 21.77
N LEU A 395 8.70 4.83 22.98
CA LEU A 395 9.50 6.01 23.36
C LEU A 395 10.80 6.12 22.56
N LEU A 396 11.46 5.01 22.24
CA LEU A 396 12.65 5.02 21.37
C LEU A 396 12.32 5.49 19.95
N ILE A 397 11.18 5.07 19.39
CA ILE A 397 10.73 5.57 18.07
C ILE A 397 10.51 7.08 18.13
N TRP A 398 9.79 7.57 19.13
CA TRP A 398 9.57 9.00 19.32
C TRP A 398 10.88 9.78 19.49
N ALA A 399 11.80 9.27 20.32
CA ALA A 399 13.11 9.89 20.52
C ALA A 399 13.91 9.97 19.23
N ALA A 400 13.89 8.94 18.38
CA ALA A 400 14.60 8.93 17.11
C ALA A 400 14.07 10.01 16.16
N LEU A 401 12.75 10.21 16.10
CA LEU A 401 12.11 11.25 15.31
C LEU A 401 12.43 12.65 15.85
N ASP A 402 12.40 12.83 17.17
CA ASP A 402 12.73 14.09 17.83
C ASP A 402 14.22 14.48 17.63
N TYR A 403 15.16 13.53 17.69
CA TYR A 403 16.58 13.81 17.39
C TYR A 403 16.80 14.14 15.91
N TYR A 404 16.11 13.44 15.01
CA TYR A 404 16.22 13.69 13.57
C TYR A 404 15.72 15.09 13.20
N SER A 405 14.59 15.52 13.79
CA SER A 405 14.01 16.85 13.55
C SER A 405 14.92 17.98 14.05
N ARG A 406 15.68 17.75 15.13
CA ARG A 406 16.71 18.67 15.66
C ARG A 406 18.02 18.67 14.87
N GLY A 407 18.19 17.74 13.92
CA GLY A 407 19.42 17.58 13.13
C GLY A 407 20.54 16.82 13.85
N ASP A 408 20.28 16.16 14.98
CA ASP A 408 21.26 15.31 15.66
C ASP A 408 21.23 13.90 15.06
N TYR A 409 21.91 13.75 13.93
CA TYR A 409 21.95 12.50 13.19
C TYR A 409 22.80 11.40 13.85
N VAL A 410 23.69 11.76 14.79
CA VAL A 410 24.48 10.77 15.53
C VAL A 410 23.61 10.07 16.57
N GLN A 411 22.84 10.84 17.35
CA GLN A 411 21.89 10.27 18.29
C GLN A 411 20.75 9.57 17.57
N THR A 412 20.25 10.13 16.46
CA THR A 412 19.21 9.48 15.63
C THR A 412 19.63 8.06 15.24
N GLU A 413 20.84 7.88 14.70
CA GLU A 413 21.35 6.56 14.35
C GLU A 413 21.41 5.63 15.58
N ALA A 414 21.98 6.13 16.69
CA ALA A 414 22.15 5.34 17.91
C ALA A 414 20.80 4.84 18.47
N ILE A 415 19.77 5.69 18.47
CA ILE A 415 18.43 5.33 18.94
C ILE A 415 17.75 4.34 17.99
N TRP A 416 17.83 4.54 16.66
CA TRP A 416 17.26 3.57 15.72
C TRP A 416 17.94 2.19 15.81
N ARG A 417 19.24 2.13 16.12
CA ARG A 417 19.92 0.86 16.39
C ARG A 417 19.38 0.16 17.65
N GLN A 418 18.96 0.92 18.67
CA GLN A 418 18.28 0.35 19.84
C GLN A 418 16.89 -0.18 19.49
N VAL A 419 16.14 0.54 18.62
CA VAL A 419 14.86 0.04 18.09
C VAL A 419 15.07 -1.29 17.35
N LEU A 420 16.10 -1.40 16.50
CA LEU A 420 16.43 -2.64 15.79
C LEU A 420 16.86 -3.79 16.71
N ALA A 421 17.47 -3.49 17.86
CA ALA A 421 17.80 -4.50 18.86
C ALA A 421 16.54 -5.11 19.51
N LEU A 422 15.45 -4.35 19.58
CA LEU A 422 14.14 -4.81 20.06
C LEU A 422 13.28 -5.41 18.94
N ASN A 423 13.42 -4.90 17.72
CA ASN A 423 12.66 -5.33 16.55
C ASN A 423 13.51 -5.29 15.27
N SER A 424 14.08 -6.44 14.91
CA SER A 424 14.86 -6.58 13.67
C SER A 424 14.05 -6.44 12.38
N ASN A 425 12.72 -6.51 12.48
CA ASN A 425 11.78 -6.41 11.36
C ASN A 425 11.27 -4.98 11.12
N CYS A 426 11.85 -3.98 11.80
CA CYS A 426 11.45 -2.58 11.65
C CYS A 426 12.16 -1.94 10.45
N ASP A 427 11.58 -2.07 9.25
CA ASP A 427 12.11 -1.50 8.01
C ASP A 427 12.31 0.03 8.09
N VAL A 428 11.44 0.72 8.82
CA VAL A 428 11.54 2.17 9.05
C VAL A 428 12.78 2.52 9.88
N ALA A 429 13.20 1.67 10.81
CA ALA A 429 14.41 1.93 11.60
C ALA A 429 15.67 1.86 10.74
N TYR A 430 15.75 0.90 9.81
CA TYR A 430 16.84 0.86 8.81
C TYR A 430 16.82 2.09 7.91
N THR A 431 15.64 2.54 7.49
CA THR A 431 15.45 3.78 6.72
C THR A 431 15.92 5.01 7.51
N GLY A 432 15.55 5.10 8.80
CA GLY A 432 15.97 6.19 9.69
C GLY A 432 17.48 6.25 9.88
N ILE A 433 18.14 5.10 10.04
CA ILE A 433 19.61 4.99 10.05
C ILE A 433 20.20 5.46 8.72
N GLY A 434 19.65 4.99 7.60
CA GLY A 434 20.09 5.39 6.26
C GLY A 434 20.00 6.90 6.05
N ARG A 435 18.88 7.53 6.44
CA ARG A 435 18.68 8.99 6.37
C ARG A 435 19.70 9.73 7.23
N ALA A 436 19.95 9.28 8.45
CA ALA A 436 20.94 9.89 9.34
C ALA A 436 22.37 9.81 8.77
N LEU A 437 22.77 8.65 8.23
CA LEU A 437 24.06 8.44 7.57
C LEU A 437 24.20 9.27 6.28
N LEU A 438 23.12 9.37 5.50
CA LEU A 438 23.05 10.18 4.28
C LEU A 438 23.32 11.65 4.59
N ARG A 439 22.72 12.19 5.66
CA ARG A 439 22.93 13.58 6.12
C ARG A 439 24.36 13.82 6.65
N ARG A 440 25.06 12.76 7.05
CA ARG A 440 26.47 12.77 7.46
C ARG A 440 27.45 12.47 6.31
N ASN A 441 26.96 12.42 5.07
CA ASN A 441 27.73 12.08 3.87
C ASN A 441 28.37 10.67 3.88
N GLN A 442 27.88 9.74 4.69
CA GLN A 442 28.33 8.35 4.71
C GLN A 442 27.51 7.52 3.72
N TYR A 443 27.68 7.78 2.43
CA TYR A 443 26.76 7.28 1.39
C TYR A 443 26.75 5.75 1.25
N ALA A 444 27.91 5.09 1.34
CA ALA A 444 27.99 3.63 1.22
C ALA A 444 27.26 2.90 2.37
N GLU A 445 27.42 3.39 3.61
CA GLU A 445 26.73 2.85 4.78
C GLU A 445 25.23 3.18 4.75
N ALA A 446 24.87 4.36 4.25
CA ALA A 446 23.47 4.73 4.04
C ALA A 446 22.80 3.79 3.03
N MET A 447 23.44 3.51 1.89
CA MET A 447 22.96 2.54 0.90
C MET A 447 22.76 1.14 1.51
N ALA A 448 23.71 0.67 2.32
CA ALA A 448 23.58 -0.64 2.98
C ALA A 448 22.35 -0.67 3.91
N SER A 449 22.12 0.40 4.67
CA SER A 449 20.98 0.53 5.56
C SER A 449 19.66 0.61 4.80
N PHE A 450 19.57 1.42 3.74
CA PHE A 450 18.38 1.49 2.89
C PHE A 450 18.07 0.17 2.20
N LYS A 451 19.10 -0.60 1.83
CA LYS A 451 18.92 -1.93 1.24
C LYS A 451 18.31 -2.91 2.24
N LEU A 452 18.74 -2.89 3.50
CA LEU A 452 18.17 -3.71 4.56
C LEU A 452 16.71 -3.34 4.84
N GLY A 453 16.40 -2.04 4.87
CA GLY A 453 15.03 -1.55 5.04
C GLY A 453 14.18 -1.56 3.77
N ASN A 454 14.61 -2.20 2.67
CA ASN A 454 13.90 -2.22 1.38
C ASN A 454 13.54 -0.84 0.77
N ASN A 455 14.16 0.25 1.21
CA ASN A 455 13.90 1.60 0.72
C ASN A 455 14.69 1.91 -0.55
N ARG A 456 14.15 1.50 -1.70
CA ARG A 456 14.78 1.64 -3.02
C ARG A 456 14.91 3.09 -3.49
N ARG A 457 13.98 3.97 -3.10
CA ARG A 457 13.98 5.37 -3.50
C ARG A 457 15.17 6.10 -2.89
N GLU A 458 15.29 6.06 -1.57
CA GLU A 458 16.38 6.74 -0.86
C GLU A 458 17.72 5.99 -1.02
N TYR A 459 17.70 4.68 -1.26
CA TYR A 459 18.87 3.96 -1.76
C TYR A 459 19.39 4.57 -3.07
N SER A 460 18.50 4.85 -4.03
CA SER A 460 18.88 5.42 -5.32
C SER A 460 19.48 6.81 -5.15
N GLU A 461 18.93 7.65 -4.27
CA GLU A 461 19.46 8.97 -3.94
C GLU A 461 20.87 8.83 -3.33
N ALA A 462 21.05 7.94 -2.35
CA ALA A 462 22.36 7.67 -1.74
C ALA A 462 23.36 7.13 -2.77
N PHE A 463 22.91 6.26 -3.68
CA PHE A 463 23.73 5.70 -4.74
C PHE A 463 24.19 6.75 -5.75
N GLU A 464 23.34 7.72 -6.08
CA GLU A 464 23.72 8.84 -6.94
C GLU A 464 24.85 9.65 -6.32
N LEU A 465 24.71 10.01 -5.04
CA LEU A 465 25.72 10.77 -4.30
C LEU A 465 27.04 9.99 -4.17
N TYR A 466 26.96 8.70 -3.82
CA TYR A 466 28.11 7.81 -3.75
C TYR A 466 28.82 7.68 -5.10
N ARG A 467 28.07 7.42 -6.17
CA ARG A 467 28.61 7.30 -7.54
C ARG A 467 29.31 8.58 -7.96
N ARG A 468 28.72 9.74 -7.63
CA ARG A 468 29.30 11.04 -7.91
C ARG A 468 30.63 11.24 -7.17
N GLU A 469 30.70 10.91 -5.89
CA GLU A 469 31.94 10.95 -5.09
C GLU A 469 33.02 10.05 -5.70
N VAL A 470 32.69 8.78 -6.00
CA VAL A 470 33.61 7.82 -6.63
C VAL A 470 34.13 8.33 -7.98
N ILE A 471 33.28 8.93 -8.82
CA ILE A 471 33.68 9.48 -10.11
C ILE A 471 34.62 10.67 -9.93
N TYR A 472 34.32 11.58 -8.99
CA TYR A 472 35.19 12.73 -8.75
C TYR A 472 36.57 12.31 -8.26
N ASP A 473 36.63 11.36 -7.33
CA ASP A 473 37.90 10.86 -6.78
C ASP A 473 38.74 10.08 -7.82
N ASN A 474 38.08 9.47 -8.81
CA ASN A 474 38.72 8.61 -9.81
C ASN A 474 38.62 9.15 -11.25
N LEU A 475 38.41 10.46 -11.41
CA LEU A 475 38.11 11.07 -12.72
C LEU A 475 39.16 10.76 -13.78
N SER A 476 40.45 10.78 -13.40
CA SER A 476 41.57 10.49 -14.30
C SER A 476 41.54 9.05 -14.83
N LEU A 477 41.18 8.10 -13.98
CA LEU A 477 41.03 6.68 -14.35
C LEU A 477 39.85 6.49 -15.30
N PHE A 478 38.71 7.13 -15.03
CA PHE A 478 37.53 7.05 -15.91
C PHE A 478 37.82 7.61 -17.30
N VAL A 479 38.50 8.76 -17.39
CA VAL A 479 38.93 9.34 -18.66
C VAL A 479 39.91 8.40 -19.38
N ALA A 480 40.86 7.81 -18.67
CA ALA A 480 41.80 6.85 -19.25
C ALA A 480 41.11 5.59 -19.80
N ILE A 481 40.14 5.03 -19.06
CA ILE A 481 39.33 3.89 -19.49
C ILE A 481 38.50 4.26 -20.73
N LEU A 482 37.88 5.44 -20.74
CA LEU A 482 37.08 5.91 -21.88
C LEU A 482 37.95 6.03 -23.15
N VAL A 483 39.13 6.65 -23.03
CA VAL A 483 40.09 6.74 -24.14
C VAL A 483 40.55 5.35 -24.58
N ALA A 484 40.85 4.44 -23.64
CA ALA A 484 41.22 3.06 -23.95
C ALA A 484 40.11 2.32 -24.71
N ILE A 485 38.84 2.46 -24.29
CA ILE A 485 37.69 1.87 -24.99
C ILE A 485 37.58 2.44 -26.41
N ILE A 486 37.71 3.76 -26.60
CA ILE A 486 37.68 4.40 -27.92
C ILE A 486 38.79 3.83 -28.82
N VAL A 487 40.01 3.69 -28.28
CA VAL A 487 41.15 3.11 -29.01
C VAL A 487 40.92 1.63 -29.34
N ILE A 488 40.41 0.84 -28.40
CA ILE A 488 40.09 -0.58 -28.61
C ILE A 488 39.01 -0.73 -29.68
N VAL A 489 37.93 0.06 -29.62
CA VAL A 489 36.86 0.06 -30.63
C VAL A 489 37.42 0.47 -31.99
N TYR A 490 38.25 1.51 -32.06
CA TYR A 490 38.92 1.92 -33.30
C TYR A 490 39.78 0.80 -33.90
N ILE A 491 40.60 0.14 -33.07
CA ILE A 491 41.44 -0.98 -33.49
C ILE A 491 40.57 -2.17 -33.92
N ALA A 492 39.54 -2.54 -33.15
CA ALA A 492 38.64 -3.63 -33.45
C ALA A 492 37.89 -3.40 -34.78
N VAL A 493 37.38 -2.19 -35.03
CA VAL A 493 36.75 -1.82 -36.30
C VAL A 493 37.76 -1.95 -37.45
N ARG A 494 39.02 -1.52 -37.25
CA ARG A 494 40.07 -1.62 -38.28
C ARG A 494 40.48 -3.07 -38.54
N LEU A 495 40.55 -3.89 -37.51
CA LEU A 495 40.83 -5.33 -37.60
C LEU A 495 39.69 -6.09 -38.25
N VAL A 496 38.43 -5.78 -37.93
CA VAL A 496 37.25 -6.38 -38.59
C VAL A 496 37.19 -5.95 -40.05
N LYS A 497 37.47 -4.69 -40.38
CA LYS A 497 37.58 -4.23 -41.78
C LYS A 497 38.69 -4.98 -42.53
N ARG A 498 39.87 -5.15 -41.91
CA ARG A 498 40.97 -5.94 -42.49
C ARG A 498 40.63 -7.43 -42.62
N ALA A 499 40.01 -8.03 -41.60
CA ALA A 499 39.61 -9.43 -41.61
C ALA A 499 38.52 -9.71 -42.65
N LYS A 500 37.54 -8.81 -42.81
CA LYS A 500 36.55 -8.87 -43.90
C LYS A 500 37.20 -8.72 -45.27
N ALA A 501 38.17 -7.82 -45.43
CA ALA A 501 38.93 -7.68 -46.68
C ALA A 501 39.78 -8.92 -47.01
N ILE A 502 40.45 -9.50 -46.02
CA ILE A 502 41.25 -10.74 -46.16
C ILE A 502 40.35 -11.96 -46.38
N ALA A 503 39.19 -12.04 -45.72
CA ALA A 503 38.22 -13.10 -45.92
C ALA A 503 37.56 -13.01 -47.30
N PHE A 504 37.28 -11.80 -47.79
CA PHE A 504 36.79 -11.55 -49.16
C PHE A 504 37.85 -11.93 -50.21
N ALA A 505 39.13 -11.60 -49.96
CA ALA A 505 40.24 -12.02 -50.81
C ALA A 505 40.48 -13.55 -50.76
N ARG A 506 40.36 -14.19 -49.59
CA ARG A 506 40.43 -15.65 -49.44
C ARG A 506 39.21 -16.36 -50.01
N SER A 507 38.01 -15.77 -50.03
CA SER A 507 36.84 -16.38 -50.68
C SER A 507 36.94 -16.39 -52.20
N GLN A 508 37.76 -15.52 -52.80
CA GLN A 508 38.10 -15.61 -54.23
C GLN A 508 39.16 -16.67 -54.55
N VAL A 509 39.94 -17.13 -53.56
CA VAL A 509 41.01 -18.14 -53.73
C VAL A 509 40.61 -19.52 -53.17
N ALA A 510 39.60 -19.60 -52.30
CA ALA A 510 39.07 -20.84 -51.71
C ALA A 510 37.93 -21.47 -52.53
N SER A 511 37.95 -21.29 -53.85
CA SER A 511 37.13 -22.05 -54.82
C SER A 511 37.85 -23.31 -55.33
N ALA A 512 39.01 -23.65 -54.77
CA ALA A 512 39.72 -24.90 -55.05
C ALA A 512 40.23 -25.53 -53.73
N GLY A 513 39.40 -26.36 -53.11
CA GLY A 513 39.78 -27.12 -51.91
C GLY A 513 38.54 -27.73 -51.25
N GLY A 514 38.29 -29.01 -51.51
CA GLY A 514 37.18 -29.76 -50.92
C GLY A 514 37.21 -29.64 -49.40
N ARG A 515 36.09 -29.20 -48.81
CA ARG A 515 35.91 -29.18 -47.36
C ARG A 515 36.04 -30.61 -46.83
N PRO A 516 36.86 -30.88 -45.80
CA PRO A 516 36.94 -32.21 -45.21
C PRO A 516 35.55 -32.62 -44.74
N GLU A 517 35.17 -33.88 -44.99
CA GLU A 517 33.88 -34.42 -44.56
C GLU A 517 33.75 -34.30 -43.04
N SER A 518 32.95 -33.34 -42.62
CA SER A 518 32.63 -33.13 -41.23
C SER A 518 31.78 -34.29 -40.73
N GLY A 519 32.23 -34.92 -39.64
CA GLY A 519 31.51 -36.00 -38.96
C GLY A 519 30.07 -35.58 -38.58
N PRO A 520 29.18 -36.55 -38.31
CA PRO A 520 27.75 -36.32 -38.12
C PRO A 520 27.44 -35.29 -37.01
N VAL A 521 28.22 -35.31 -35.92
CA VAL A 521 28.10 -34.35 -34.80
C VAL A 521 28.48 -32.93 -35.22
N THR A 522 29.60 -32.76 -35.92
CA THR A 522 30.04 -31.44 -36.40
C THR A 522 29.08 -30.83 -37.44
N ARG A 523 28.47 -31.68 -38.29
CA ARG A 523 27.47 -31.24 -39.26
C ARG A 523 26.20 -30.76 -38.56
N PHE A 524 25.72 -31.51 -37.57
CA PHE A 524 24.59 -31.14 -36.73
C PHE A 524 24.83 -29.80 -36.02
N ILE A 525 25.96 -29.65 -35.31
CA ILE A 525 26.32 -28.41 -34.60
C ILE A 525 26.39 -27.23 -35.59
N SER A 526 27.07 -27.40 -36.73
CA SER A 526 27.21 -26.32 -37.71
C SER A 526 25.88 -25.89 -38.32
N LYS A 527 24.95 -26.83 -38.54
CA LYS A 527 23.59 -26.56 -39.01
C LYS A 527 22.80 -25.79 -37.97
N THR A 528 22.72 -26.30 -36.74
CA THR A 528 21.97 -25.65 -35.64
C THR A 528 22.54 -24.25 -35.34
N LEU A 529 23.86 -24.07 -35.37
CA LEU A 529 24.47 -22.75 -35.19
C LEU A 529 24.12 -21.78 -36.33
N GLY A 530 24.01 -22.28 -37.57
CA GLY A 530 23.52 -21.51 -38.71
C GLY A 530 22.06 -21.07 -38.53
N GLU A 531 21.20 -21.98 -38.09
CA GLU A 531 19.78 -21.73 -37.81
C GLU A 531 19.59 -20.72 -36.66
N LEU A 532 20.43 -20.77 -35.63
CA LEU A 532 20.42 -19.80 -34.52
C LEU A 532 20.91 -18.41 -34.97
N LYS A 533 21.96 -18.35 -35.81
CA LYS A 533 22.41 -17.07 -36.39
C LYS A 533 21.33 -16.45 -37.28
N TYR A 534 20.53 -17.28 -37.96
CA TYR A 534 19.43 -16.82 -38.80
C TYR A 534 18.34 -16.09 -38.00
N ALA A 535 18.21 -16.35 -36.70
CA ALA A 535 17.32 -15.58 -35.83
C ALA A 535 17.62 -14.07 -35.86
N GLY A 536 18.89 -13.68 -36.01
CA GLY A 536 19.28 -12.28 -36.17
C GLY A 536 18.74 -11.64 -37.45
N TYR A 537 18.61 -12.41 -38.54
CA TYR A 537 18.02 -11.93 -39.79
C TYR A 537 16.51 -11.71 -39.63
N VAL A 538 15.81 -12.64 -38.99
CA VAL A 538 14.36 -12.58 -38.72
C VAL A 538 13.98 -11.33 -37.94
N ILE A 539 14.84 -10.87 -37.03
CA ILE A 539 14.62 -9.63 -36.25
C ILE A 539 14.50 -8.40 -37.15
N PHE A 540 15.32 -8.27 -38.19
CA PHE A 540 15.36 -7.06 -39.03
C PHE A 540 14.58 -7.21 -40.34
N HIS A 541 14.30 -8.45 -40.76
CA HIS A 541 13.54 -8.79 -41.96
C HIS A 541 12.41 -9.77 -41.61
N PRO A 542 11.38 -9.36 -40.85
CA PRO A 542 10.40 -10.28 -40.30
C PRO A 542 9.57 -11.02 -41.36
N LEU A 543 9.03 -10.30 -42.36
CA LEU A 543 8.16 -10.91 -43.37
C LEU A 543 8.90 -11.97 -44.21
N GLU A 544 10.06 -11.62 -44.78
CA GLU A 544 10.89 -12.55 -45.54
C GLU A 544 11.51 -13.63 -44.64
N GLY A 545 11.98 -13.24 -43.47
CA GLY A 545 12.64 -14.13 -42.51
C GLY A 545 11.74 -15.27 -42.07
N PHE A 546 10.49 -14.99 -41.69
CA PHE A 546 9.52 -16.02 -41.32
C PHE A 546 9.04 -16.84 -42.52
N TRP A 547 8.93 -16.24 -43.70
CA TRP A 547 8.64 -16.97 -44.93
C TRP A 547 9.74 -18.01 -45.24
N GLU A 548 11.01 -17.62 -45.14
CA GLU A 548 12.15 -18.52 -45.31
C GLU A 548 12.26 -19.59 -44.21
N LEU A 549 11.89 -19.26 -42.96
CA LEU A 549 11.81 -20.25 -41.88
C LEU A 549 10.84 -21.38 -42.23
N LYS A 550 9.67 -21.03 -42.76
CA LYS A 550 8.62 -21.99 -43.16
C LYS A 550 9.00 -22.77 -44.42
N TYR A 551 9.37 -22.09 -45.51
CA TYR A 551 9.50 -22.73 -46.83
C TYR A 551 10.90 -23.24 -47.14
N LEU A 552 11.96 -22.58 -46.62
CA LEU A 552 13.35 -22.95 -46.88
C LEU A 552 13.97 -23.78 -45.76
N ASN A 553 13.20 -24.16 -44.73
CA ASN A 553 13.65 -24.90 -43.55
C ASN A 553 14.91 -24.29 -42.90
N LYS A 554 14.96 -22.95 -42.85
CA LYS A 554 16.06 -22.19 -42.23
C LYS A 554 16.05 -22.23 -40.70
N GLY A 555 15.05 -22.89 -40.10
CA GLY A 555 14.95 -23.19 -38.67
C GLY A 555 14.44 -24.61 -38.43
N SER A 556 14.79 -25.16 -37.27
CA SER A 556 14.34 -26.49 -36.83
C SER A 556 13.64 -26.40 -35.48
N VAL A 557 12.93 -27.46 -35.10
CA VAL A 557 12.35 -27.56 -33.74
C VAL A 557 13.47 -27.51 -32.70
N VAL A 558 14.63 -28.10 -32.98
CA VAL A 558 15.79 -28.07 -32.09
C VAL A 558 16.28 -26.64 -31.88
N SER A 559 16.47 -25.85 -32.95
CA SER A 559 16.90 -24.46 -32.81
C SER A 559 15.86 -23.60 -32.08
N ALA A 560 14.56 -23.81 -32.35
CA ALA A 560 13.46 -23.17 -31.64
C ALA A 560 13.44 -23.52 -30.14
N SER A 561 13.62 -24.79 -29.77
CA SER A 561 13.70 -25.21 -28.36
C SER A 561 14.94 -24.66 -27.65
N ILE A 562 16.08 -24.52 -28.34
CA ILE A 562 17.27 -23.86 -27.79
C ILE A 562 16.98 -22.37 -27.52
N ILE A 563 16.32 -21.68 -28.45
CA ILE A 563 15.92 -20.27 -28.26
C ILE A 563 14.96 -20.14 -27.07
N LEU A 564 13.96 -21.02 -26.96
CA LEU A 564 13.02 -21.01 -25.84
C LEU A 564 13.71 -21.28 -24.50
N ALA A 565 14.63 -22.25 -24.45
CA ALA A 565 15.43 -22.53 -23.26
C ALA A 565 16.36 -21.35 -22.90
N ALA A 566 16.98 -20.71 -23.89
CA ALA A 566 17.80 -19.52 -23.69
C ALA A 566 16.97 -18.34 -23.18
N PHE A 567 15.73 -18.17 -23.65
CA PHE A 567 14.80 -17.18 -23.13
C PHE A 567 14.42 -17.47 -21.68
N CYS A 568 14.06 -18.70 -21.34
CA CYS A 568 13.78 -19.09 -19.95
C CYS A 568 14.97 -18.81 -19.03
N MET A 569 16.19 -19.20 -19.45
CA MET A 569 17.41 -18.95 -18.69
C MET A 569 17.70 -17.46 -18.53
N THR A 570 17.53 -16.68 -19.60
CA THR A 570 17.75 -15.23 -19.59
C THR A 570 16.74 -14.51 -18.71
N TYR A 571 15.48 -14.97 -18.71
CA TYR A 571 14.45 -14.44 -17.85
C TYR A 571 14.73 -14.77 -16.37
N VAL A 572 15.08 -16.02 -16.04
CA VAL A 572 15.50 -16.38 -14.67
C VAL A 572 16.72 -15.57 -14.24
N PHE A 573 17.70 -15.39 -15.14
CA PHE A 573 18.86 -14.53 -14.90
C PHE A 573 18.44 -13.09 -14.60
N SER A 574 17.54 -12.50 -15.38
CA SER A 574 17.09 -11.13 -15.13
C SER A 574 16.36 -11.01 -13.80
N ARG A 575 15.55 -12.00 -13.41
CA ARG A 575 14.86 -12.02 -12.11
C ARG A 575 15.84 -12.08 -10.92
N LEU A 576 16.95 -12.79 -11.06
CA LEU A 576 17.95 -12.95 -9.99
C LEU A 576 18.93 -11.78 -9.87
N PHE A 577 19.37 -11.21 -11.01
CA PHE A 577 20.52 -10.30 -11.05
C PHE A 577 20.18 -8.85 -11.36
N THR A 578 18.89 -8.51 -11.54
CA THR A 578 18.48 -7.11 -11.70
C THR A 578 18.84 -6.32 -10.43
N GLY A 579 19.34 -5.10 -10.62
CA GLY A 579 19.79 -4.23 -9.55
C GLY A 579 18.68 -3.93 -8.53
N PHE A 580 19.08 -3.74 -7.27
CA PHE A 580 18.17 -3.59 -6.14
C PHE A 580 17.07 -2.54 -6.36
N VAL A 581 17.41 -1.42 -7.00
CA VAL A 581 16.48 -0.32 -7.32
C VAL A 581 15.29 -0.81 -8.16
N PHE A 582 15.50 -1.76 -9.06
CA PHE A 582 14.49 -2.25 -10.02
C PHE A 582 13.96 -3.65 -9.69
N ASN A 583 14.62 -4.38 -8.79
CA ASN A 583 14.22 -5.73 -8.41
C ASN A 583 13.31 -5.72 -7.17
N THR A 584 12.03 -6.01 -7.37
CA THR A 584 11.00 -6.07 -6.32
C THR A 584 10.66 -7.50 -5.88
N ILE A 585 11.36 -8.50 -6.40
CA ILE A 585 11.07 -9.91 -6.17
C ILE A 585 11.52 -10.30 -4.76
N ASP A 586 10.68 -11.07 -4.06
CA ASP A 586 11.08 -11.76 -2.85
C ASP A 586 11.95 -12.97 -3.22
N LEU A 587 13.27 -12.82 -3.04
CA LEU A 587 14.23 -13.89 -3.31
C LEU A 587 14.08 -15.08 -2.35
N SER A 588 13.45 -14.90 -1.19
CA SER A 588 13.24 -16.00 -0.23
C SER A 588 12.18 -17.00 -0.69
N GLN A 589 11.24 -16.55 -1.52
CA GLN A 589 10.18 -17.38 -2.12
C GLN A 589 10.48 -17.72 -3.59
N PHE A 590 11.68 -17.42 -4.08
CA PHE A 590 12.01 -17.58 -5.48
C PHE A 590 12.10 -19.05 -5.89
N ASN A 591 11.24 -19.45 -6.83
CA ASN A 591 11.22 -20.79 -7.38
C ASN A 591 11.52 -20.77 -8.88
N VAL A 592 12.70 -21.26 -9.26
CA VAL A 592 13.16 -21.34 -10.66
C VAL A 592 12.19 -22.13 -11.52
N VAL A 593 11.63 -23.24 -11.02
CA VAL A 593 10.70 -24.08 -11.78
C VAL A 593 9.43 -23.30 -12.10
N PHE A 594 8.89 -22.58 -11.12
CA PHE A 594 7.70 -21.77 -11.32
C PHE A 594 7.94 -20.65 -12.36
N GLU A 595 9.09 -19.98 -12.31
CA GLU A 595 9.45 -18.94 -13.29
C GLU A 595 9.68 -19.50 -14.71
N VAL A 596 10.15 -20.74 -14.84
CA VAL A 596 10.22 -21.42 -16.15
C VAL A 596 8.83 -21.81 -16.62
N VAL A 597 7.98 -22.35 -15.75
CA VAL A 597 6.59 -22.72 -16.07
C VAL A 597 5.76 -21.49 -16.46
N SER A 598 5.99 -20.33 -15.83
CA SER A 598 5.28 -19.07 -16.15
C SER A 598 5.56 -18.58 -17.58
N ILE A 599 6.64 -19.04 -18.21
CA ILE A 599 6.93 -18.82 -19.64
C ILE A 599 6.39 -19.95 -20.50
N LEU A 600 6.69 -21.20 -20.14
CA LEU A 600 6.37 -22.36 -20.97
C LEU A 600 4.87 -22.58 -21.10
N LEU A 601 4.09 -22.31 -20.06
CA LEU A 601 2.64 -22.51 -20.06
C LEU A 601 1.94 -21.52 -21.02
N PRO A 602 2.11 -20.19 -20.91
CA PRO A 602 1.54 -19.27 -21.90
C PRO A 602 2.05 -19.50 -23.32
N PHE A 603 3.33 -19.85 -23.48
CA PHE A 603 3.90 -20.17 -24.79
C PHE A 603 3.24 -21.41 -25.42
N GLY A 604 3.05 -22.48 -24.63
CA GLY A 604 2.40 -23.71 -25.06
C GLY A 604 0.91 -23.49 -25.36
N LEU A 605 0.21 -22.77 -24.49
CA LEU A 605 -1.19 -22.37 -24.69
C LEU A 605 -1.35 -21.52 -25.96
N TRP A 606 -0.45 -20.57 -26.19
CA TRP A 606 -0.43 -19.79 -27.42
C TRP A 606 -0.28 -20.67 -28.65
N CYS A 607 0.73 -21.55 -28.68
CA CYS A 607 0.95 -22.43 -29.83
C CYS A 607 -0.24 -23.37 -30.09
N GLY A 608 -0.80 -23.95 -29.02
CA GLY A 608 -1.94 -24.88 -29.09
C GLY A 608 -3.24 -24.19 -29.51
N ALA A 609 -3.60 -23.09 -28.84
CA ALA A 609 -4.82 -22.33 -29.15
C ALA A 609 -4.74 -21.68 -30.53
N ASN A 610 -3.57 -21.15 -30.91
CA ASN A 610 -3.38 -20.57 -32.24
C ASN A 610 -3.55 -21.63 -33.33
N TRP A 611 -2.92 -22.80 -33.15
CA TRP A 611 -3.07 -23.90 -34.09
C TRP A 611 -4.52 -24.39 -34.18
N ALA A 612 -5.20 -24.62 -33.05
CA ALA A 612 -6.59 -25.10 -33.02
C ALA A 612 -7.58 -24.10 -33.66
N LEU A 613 -7.34 -22.80 -33.50
CA LEU A 613 -8.18 -21.78 -34.12
C LEU A 613 -7.89 -21.62 -35.61
N THR A 614 -6.61 -21.67 -35.99
CA THR A 614 -6.20 -21.47 -37.39
C THR A 614 -6.60 -22.63 -38.29
N THR A 615 -6.71 -23.85 -37.77
CA THR A 615 -7.31 -24.98 -38.52
C THR A 615 -8.78 -24.72 -38.85
N LEU A 616 -9.54 -24.04 -37.98
CA LEU A 616 -10.93 -23.62 -38.25
C LEU A 616 -11.00 -22.43 -39.21
N MET A 617 -9.99 -21.57 -39.23
CA MET A 617 -9.93 -20.36 -40.07
C MET A 617 -9.20 -20.58 -41.41
N GLU A 618 -9.06 -21.82 -41.86
CA GLU A 618 -8.39 -22.21 -43.11
C GLU A 618 -6.92 -21.74 -43.19
N GLY A 619 -6.22 -21.75 -42.05
CA GLY A 619 -4.80 -21.45 -41.97
C GLY A 619 -3.93 -22.55 -42.57
N LYS A 620 -2.86 -22.15 -43.28
CA LYS A 620 -1.94 -23.08 -43.94
C LYS A 620 -0.75 -23.51 -43.06
N GLY A 621 -0.63 -23.00 -41.84
CA GLY A 621 0.48 -23.29 -40.94
C GLY A 621 0.26 -24.56 -40.13
N THR A 622 1.32 -25.34 -39.92
CA THR A 622 1.29 -26.48 -38.99
C THR A 622 1.63 -26.03 -37.57
N ILE A 623 1.30 -26.85 -36.56
CA ILE A 623 1.70 -26.58 -35.16
C ILE A 623 3.22 -26.44 -35.01
N ARG A 624 4.00 -27.17 -35.83
CA ARG A 624 5.46 -27.06 -35.88
C ARG A 624 5.90 -25.67 -36.36
N ASP A 625 5.25 -25.13 -37.38
CA ASP A 625 5.58 -23.82 -37.94
C ASP A 625 5.26 -22.71 -36.93
N VAL A 626 4.11 -22.80 -36.25
CA VAL A 626 3.71 -21.87 -35.20
C VAL A 626 4.70 -21.91 -34.02
N TYR A 627 5.13 -23.10 -33.60
CA TYR A 627 6.13 -23.27 -32.54
C TYR A 627 7.47 -22.61 -32.90
N ILE A 628 7.99 -22.87 -34.11
CA ILE A 628 9.26 -22.30 -34.58
C ILE A 628 9.14 -20.78 -34.69
N ALA A 629 8.10 -20.27 -35.34
CA ALA A 629 7.92 -18.83 -35.52
C ALA A 629 7.76 -18.10 -34.19
N THR A 630 7.01 -18.67 -33.23
CA THR A 630 6.83 -18.07 -31.89
C THR A 630 8.15 -18.05 -31.12
N ALA A 631 8.92 -19.14 -31.13
CA ALA A 631 10.22 -19.19 -30.45
C ALA A 631 11.21 -18.16 -31.02
N TYR A 632 11.33 -18.06 -32.35
CA TYR A 632 12.20 -17.09 -33.01
C TYR A 632 11.78 -15.63 -32.75
N SER A 633 10.50 -15.38 -32.44
CA SER A 633 9.99 -14.06 -32.08
C SER A 633 10.44 -13.58 -30.69
N LEU A 634 10.92 -14.49 -29.82
CA LEU A 634 11.40 -14.17 -28.46
C LEU A 634 12.86 -13.69 -28.43
N VAL A 635 13.60 -13.79 -29.54
CA VAL A 635 15.02 -13.49 -29.60
C VAL A 635 15.35 -12.02 -29.26
N PRO A 636 14.56 -11.00 -29.68
CA PRO A 636 14.75 -9.63 -29.21
C PRO A 636 14.78 -9.51 -27.68
N MET A 637 13.90 -10.23 -26.97
CA MET A 637 13.88 -10.20 -25.51
C MET A 637 15.14 -10.81 -24.89
N ILE A 638 15.68 -11.88 -25.47
CA ILE A 638 16.97 -12.46 -25.02
C ILE A 638 18.08 -11.41 -25.13
N LEU A 639 18.13 -10.69 -26.26
CA LEU A 639 19.15 -9.68 -26.52
C LEU A 639 19.00 -8.43 -25.64
N VAL A 640 17.78 -8.07 -25.25
CA VAL A 640 17.48 -6.90 -24.43
C VAL A 640 17.68 -7.19 -22.95
N LEU A 641 17.24 -8.34 -22.45
CA LEU A 641 17.24 -8.64 -21.02
C LEU A 641 18.66 -8.74 -20.43
N ILE A 642 19.62 -9.39 -21.09
CA ILE A 642 20.97 -9.56 -20.54
C ILE A 642 21.67 -8.20 -20.30
N PRO A 643 21.78 -7.30 -21.30
CA PRO A 643 22.39 -5.99 -21.07
C PRO A 643 21.60 -5.16 -20.06
N LEU A 644 20.28 -5.20 -20.09
CA LEU A 644 19.45 -4.44 -19.15
C LEU A 644 19.65 -4.88 -17.70
N THR A 645 19.75 -6.19 -17.44
CA THR A 645 20.06 -6.72 -16.11
C THR A 645 21.42 -6.19 -15.62
N ILE A 646 22.43 -6.14 -16.48
CA ILE A 646 23.73 -5.58 -16.11
C ILE A 646 23.62 -4.08 -15.83
N VAL A 647 23.03 -3.31 -16.76
CA VAL A 647 22.87 -1.86 -16.66
C VAL A 647 22.04 -1.45 -15.43
N SER A 648 21.03 -2.23 -15.06
CA SER A 648 20.18 -1.97 -13.90
C SER A 648 20.92 -1.87 -12.56
N ASN A 649 22.15 -2.41 -12.48
CA ASN A 649 23.00 -2.33 -11.29
C ASN A 649 23.80 -1.01 -11.19
N PHE A 650 23.79 -0.18 -12.24
CA PHE A 650 24.63 1.04 -12.34
C PHE A 650 23.84 2.33 -12.56
N ILE A 651 22.52 2.24 -12.68
CA ILE A 651 21.65 3.38 -12.94
C ILE A 651 20.79 3.72 -11.72
N THR A 652 20.40 4.98 -11.59
CA THR A 652 19.47 5.46 -10.56
C THR A 652 18.01 5.25 -10.98
N ALA A 653 17.09 5.38 -10.04
CA ALA A 653 15.64 5.30 -10.29
C ALA A 653 15.18 6.35 -11.32
N GLU A 654 15.74 7.57 -11.26
CA GLU A 654 15.42 8.67 -12.19
C GLU A 654 15.90 8.36 -13.63
N GLU A 655 17.06 7.72 -13.76
CA GLU A 655 17.61 7.21 -15.02
C GLU A 655 16.84 5.98 -15.55
N GLY A 656 16.13 5.29 -14.65
CA GLY A 656 15.50 4.00 -14.88
C GLY A 656 14.54 3.94 -16.05
N PHE A 657 13.71 4.97 -16.25
CA PHE A 657 12.76 4.97 -17.37
C PHE A 657 13.50 4.95 -18.72
N LEU A 658 14.51 5.79 -18.91
CA LEU A 658 15.20 5.92 -20.19
C LEU A 658 16.11 4.72 -20.48
N PHE A 659 16.87 4.25 -19.49
CA PHE A 659 17.91 3.24 -19.69
C PHE A 659 17.48 1.80 -19.40
N TYR A 660 16.36 1.60 -18.70
CA TYR A 660 15.83 0.27 -18.39
C TYR A 660 14.39 0.07 -18.90
N GLY A 661 13.47 0.96 -18.53
CA GLY A 661 12.04 0.84 -18.85
C GLY A 661 11.72 0.92 -20.34
N LEU A 662 12.22 1.95 -21.02
CA LEU A 662 11.97 2.18 -22.45
C LEU A 662 12.57 1.06 -23.32
N PRO A 663 13.83 0.62 -23.16
CA PRO A 663 14.35 -0.51 -23.93
C PRO A 663 13.62 -1.82 -23.67
N LEU A 664 13.19 -2.08 -22.42
CA LEU A 664 12.38 -3.26 -22.08
C LEU A 664 11.03 -3.21 -22.82
N LEU A 665 10.38 -2.04 -22.83
CA LEU A 665 9.12 -1.83 -23.54
C LEU A 665 9.29 -2.00 -25.05
N LEU A 666 10.36 -1.44 -25.64
CA LEU A 666 10.67 -1.60 -27.06
C LEU A 666 10.96 -3.07 -27.42
N GLY A 667 11.70 -3.79 -26.57
CA GLY A 667 11.97 -5.21 -26.73
C GLY A 667 10.69 -6.05 -26.71
N LEU A 668 9.82 -5.82 -25.71
CA LEU A 668 8.52 -6.48 -25.57
C LEU A 668 7.61 -6.19 -26.77
N ALA A 669 7.49 -4.91 -27.16
CA ALA A 669 6.68 -4.49 -28.30
C ALA A 669 7.17 -5.12 -29.60
N TRP A 670 8.50 -5.15 -29.80
CA TRP A 670 9.09 -5.76 -31.00
C TRP A 670 8.86 -7.26 -31.04
N SER A 671 9.09 -7.99 -29.94
CA SER A 671 8.77 -9.42 -29.86
C SER A 671 7.29 -9.70 -30.11
N GLY A 672 6.38 -8.87 -29.59
CA GLY A 672 4.94 -8.98 -29.87
C GLY A 672 4.61 -8.77 -31.35
N ILE A 673 5.22 -7.77 -31.99
CA ILE A 673 5.09 -7.54 -33.44
C ILE A 673 5.61 -8.75 -34.22
N LEU A 674 6.75 -9.32 -33.85
CA LEU A 674 7.30 -10.52 -34.49
C LEU A 674 6.37 -11.73 -34.33
N VAL A 675 5.72 -11.92 -33.18
CA VAL A 675 4.72 -12.98 -33.00
C VAL A 675 3.53 -12.78 -33.96
N VAL A 676 3.02 -11.56 -34.07
CA VAL A 676 1.88 -11.26 -34.98
C VAL A 676 2.26 -11.46 -36.45
N LEU A 677 3.40 -10.92 -36.88
CA LEU A 677 3.86 -11.03 -38.28
C LEU A 677 4.34 -12.45 -38.63
N GLY A 678 5.04 -13.10 -37.70
CA GLY A 678 5.64 -14.41 -37.90
C GLY A 678 4.68 -15.55 -37.66
N ALA A 679 4.30 -15.75 -36.39
CA ALA A 679 3.52 -16.91 -35.98
C ALA A 679 2.10 -16.92 -36.54
N VAL A 680 1.54 -15.75 -36.88
CA VAL A 680 0.17 -15.66 -37.40
C VAL A 680 0.14 -15.28 -38.88
N MET A 681 0.65 -14.10 -39.25
CA MET A 681 0.47 -13.56 -40.61
C MET A 681 1.19 -14.39 -41.68
N THR A 682 2.51 -14.56 -41.57
CA THR A 682 3.33 -15.28 -42.57
C THR A 682 3.15 -16.79 -42.48
N THR A 683 3.02 -17.34 -41.27
CA THR A 683 2.83 -18.78 -41.07
C THR A 683 1.51 -19.27 -41.65
N HIS A 684 0.42 -18.52 -41.51
CA HIS A 684 -0.91 -18.92 -42.02
C HIS A 684 -1.34 -18.25 -43.32
N GLU A 685 -0.51 -17.36 -43.87
CA GLU A 685 -0.80 -16.55 -45.09
C GLU A 685 -2.08 -15.72 -44.95
N TYR A 686 -2.18 -14.99 -43.85
CA TYR A 686 -3.31 -14.11 -43.58
C TYR A 686 -2.99 -12.65 -43.91
N ASP A 687 -4.01 -11.89 -44.31
CA ASP A 687 -3.93 -10.43 -44.36
C ASP A 687 -3.92 -9.82 -42.95
N LEU A 688 -3.51 -8.57 -42.82
CA LEU A 688 -3.37 -7.89 -41.53
C LEU A 688 -4.67 -7.91 -40.70
N ARG A 689 -5.83 -7.66 -41.32
CA ARG A 689 -7.13 -7.67 -40.62
C ARG A 689 -7.46 -9.04 -40.04
N LYS A 690 -7.26 -10.10 -40.84
CA LYS A 690 -7.52 -11.48 -40.41
C LYS A 690 -6.54 -11.89 -39.31
N THR A 691 -5.27 -11.50 -39.44
CA THR A 691 -4.21 -11.73 -38.43
C THR A 691 -4.56 -11.14 -37.07
N VAL A 692 -4.96 -9.86 -37.02
CA VAL A 692 -5.32 -9.20 -35.76
C VAL A 692 -6.52 -9.89 -35.11
N LEU A 693 -7.56 -10.23 -35.89
CA LEU A 693 -8.72 -10.97 -35.40
C LEU A 693 -8.33 -12.34 -34.84
N THR A 694 -7.50 -13.10 -35.55
CA THR A 694 -7.01 -14.41 -35.11
C THR A 694 -6.18 -14.30 -33.82
N CYS A 695 -5.37 -13.26 -33.66
CA CYS A 695 -4.62 -13.04 -32.41
C CYS A 695 -5.57 -12.81 -31.23
N ILE A 696 -6.59 -11.96 -31.39
CA ILE A 696 -7.60 -11.70 -30.34
C ILE A 696 -8.34 -12.99 -29.97
N LEU A 697 -8.79 -13.74 -30.97
CA LEU A 697 -9.47 -15.02 -30.75
C LEU A 697 -8.55 -16.09 -30.15
N THR A 698 -7.25 -16.08 -30.47
CA THR A 698 -6.26 -16.98 -29.86
C THR A 698 -6.13 -16.68 -28.37
N VAL A 699 -6.02 -15.41 -27.98
CA VAL A 699 -5.98 -15.00 -26.56
C VAL A 699 -7.27 -15.40 -25.85
N ALA A 700 -8.44 -15.18 -26.46
CA ALA A 700 -9.71 -15.65 -25.91
C ALA A 700 -9.74 -17.19 -25.77
N GLY A 701 -9.21 -17.91 -26.74
CA GLY A 701 -9.04 -19.36 -26.70
C GLY A 701 -8.13 -19.82 -25.56
N MET A 702 -7.01 -19.13 -25.31
CA MET A 702 -6.12 -19.42 -24.18
C MET A 702 -6.84 -19.26 -22.84
N VAL A 703 -7.59 -18.16 -22.66
CA VAL A 703 -8.38 -17.92 -21.44
C VAL A 703 -9.43 -19.01 -21.25
N PHE A 704 -10.13 -19.39 -22.33
CA PHE A 704 -11.10 -20.48 -22.29
C PHE A 704 -10.46 -21.83 -21.94
N THR A 705 -9.30 -22.16 -22.53
CA THR A 705 -8.55 -23.38 -22.20
C THR A 705 -8.07 -23.38 -20.75
N MET A 706 -7.59 -22.25 -20.23
CA MET A 706 -7.20 -22.11 -18.83
C MET A 706 -8.40 -22.31 -17.90
N PHE A 707 -9.54 -21.72 -18.22
CA PHE A 707 -10.77 -21.89 -17.45
C PHE A 707 -11.22 -23.36 -17.41
N LEU A 708 -11.22 -24.06 -18.56
CA LEU A 708 -11.53 -25.49 -18.59
C LEU A 708 -10.53 -26.34 -17.82
N ALA A 709 -9.24 -25.99 -17.87
CA ALA A 709 -8.21 -26.69 -17.11
C ALA A 709 -8.40 -26.51 -15.60
N LEU A 710 -8.75 -25.30 -15.14
CA LEU A 710 -9.05 -25.04 -13.73
C LEU A 710 -10.28 -25.84 -13.27
N LEU A 711 -11.39 -25.81 -14.02
CA LEU A 711 -12.57 -26.63 -13.71
C LEU A 711 -12.26 -28.12 -13.63
N PHE A 712 -11.37 -28.60 -14.50
CA PHE A 712 -10.95 -30.00 -14.49
C PHE A 712 -10.10 -30.32 -13.25
N VAL A 713 -9.20 -29.43 -12.84
CA VAL A 713 -8.42 -29.60 -11.60
C VAL A 713 -9.34 -29.61 -10.39
N ASP A 714 -10.28 -28.67 -10.30
CA ASP A 714 -11.25 -28.60 -9.20
C ASP A 714 -12.06 -29.91 -9.10
N LEU A 715 -12.53 -30.43 -10.23
CA LEU A 715 -13.25 -31.70 -10.27
C LEU A 715 -12.37 -32.88 -9.81
N VAL A 716 -11.09 -32.91 -10.20
CA VAL A 716 -10.15 -33.95 -9.76
C VAL A 716 -9.87 -33.85 -8.26
N GLU A 717 -9.76 -32.64 -7.71
CA GLU A 717 -9.60 -32.41 -6.28
C GLU A 717 -10.84 -32.88 -5.49
N GLU A 718 -12.05 -32.60 -5.98
CA GLU A 718 -13.28 -33.10 -5.37
C GLU A 718 -13.34 -34.63 -5.38
N VAL A 719 -12.99 -35.28 -6.50
CA VAL A 719 -12.93 -36.74 -6.56
C VAL A 719 -11.86 -37.29 -5.63
N ALA A 720 -10.68 -36.67 -5.56
CA ALA A 720 -9.61 -37.09 -4.66
C ALA A 720 -9.99 -36.92 -3.19
N ALA A 721 -10.67 -35.83 -2.83
CA ALA A 721 -11.20 -35.59 -1.50
C ALA A 721 -12.24 -36.65 -1.12
N PHE A 722 -13.19 -36.95 -2.02
CA PHE A 722 -14.18 -38.02 -1.83
C PHE A 722 -13.51 -39.39 -1.62
N VAL A 723 -12.50 -39.74 -2.41
CA VAL A 723 -11.75 -40.99 -2.24
C VAL A 723 -11.00 -41.01 -0.90
N ASN A 724 -10.38 -39.90 -0.49
CA ASN A 724 -9.72 -39.79 0.80
C ASN A 724 -10.71 -39.93 1.97
N GLU A 725 -11.91 -39.36 1.87
CA GLU A 725 -12.98 -39.54 2.85
C GLU A 725 -13.40 -41.01 2.96
N LEU A 726 -13.58 -41.71 1.83
CA LEU A 726 -13.88 -43.14 1.82
C LEU A 726 -12.76 -43.96 2.48
N ILE A 727 -11.50 -43.72 2.12
CA ILE A 727 -10.34 -44.41 2.73
C ILE A 727 -10.31 -44.17 4.24
N THR A 728 -10.54 -42.92 4.65
CA THR A 728 -10.57 -42.52 6.06
C THR A 728 -11.70 -43.25 6.80
N GLU A 729 -12.91 -43.30 6.24
CA GLU A 729 -14.04 -44.03 6.83
C GLU A 729 -13.78 -45.53 6.95
N PHE A 730 -13.18 -46.17 5.93
CA PHE A 730 -12.78 -47.57 6.00
C PHE A 730 -11.72 -47.81 7.10
N SER A 731 -10.75 -46.90 7.25
CA SER A 731 -9.71 -47.01 8.29
C SER A 731 -10.24 -46.91 9.71
N TYR A 732 -11.36 -46.20 9.93
CA TYR A 732 -12.02 -46.13 11.25
C TYR A 732 -12.96 -47.33 11.53
N ARG A 733 -13.29 -48.15 10.52
CA ARG A 733 -14.21 -49.29 10.64
C ARG A 733 -13.51 -50.65 10.83
N THR A 734 -12.21 -50.72 10.53
CA THR A 734 -11.26 -51.80 10.90
C THR A 734 -10.53 -51.44 12.16
#